data_AF-A0A1M3EAD4-F1
#
_entry.id   AF-A0A1M3EAD4-F1
#
_cell.length_a   1.000
_cell.length_b   1.000
_cell.length_c   1.000
_cell.angle_alpha   90.00
_cell.angle_beta   90.00
_cell.angle_gamma   90.00
#
_symmetry.space_group_name_H-M   'P 1'
#
loop_
_entity.id
_entity.type
_entity.pdbx_description
1 polymer ?
#
loop_
_entity_poly.entity_id
_entity_poly.type
_entity_poly.pdbx_seq_one_letter_code
_entity_poly.pdbx_strand_id
1 'polypeptide(L)'
;MFADIILPLHLPRPLTYGVPLELQDQIAVGKRVEVSLGRQKLYAGIVLKVHDQKPEAYAVKPIRNVLDEYPVVNEQQLALWQWVADYYLCAVGDVMQAALPAHLKLMSESLLVWTGAFDDVPEGLSDEAFMIAEALLIRQQITIGEAQQLVQSKALSKAVNEVLETGAAIISELLEERYKPKLETFVYLEEKLEQEPELIALFNQLEKKPKQLTILMSFLNLRRDRLGITAKELSKQSNATTAQIKTMAAAGIFILKDQATDRVTDVANPEKLISDLSDVQLQAKNSIEAQWEQHNVCLLQGVTGSGKTHIYIDLIQKAIGQGRQVLFLLPEIALTTHILSRLRAYFGEELGVYHSKYSNNERIEIWKKVAAHKYKVVIGARSALWLPFRDLGLIIVDEEHDSSYKQVDPPPRFHARDSAIYLAGICQAKVLLGSATPSIETLHNVQKGKYGFVALKQRHQGVALPEIIPVNAKNTQSSLSPVLTLDLLSGIQDTIKEGKQVILFQNKRGYAPFLLCGSCGFVPQCKNCDVSLTYHKATDKLHCHYCGTKSAPIKHCPQCGNANISARTFGTEKIEEDLQRIFPHYTIGRMDWDSMRTKGKQTQLMDEFTSGKINILVGTQMVVKGLDFENVSLVGILSADSLLSFPDFRVHERAFQLMEQVSGRAGRQDGKGRVIIQTHKASHPIIQYVVQHDLKSYFQFEMAYRQQFAYPPFSKLIKVVFKHKDQKKSGQGAFLFAERLLAQFPELKVLGPAEALVPRVRNQYVFELMLKLPLDNGYVRSVKNQLALLVLSLAKEKGLSALQVFADVDPF
;
A
#
# COMPACT_ATOMS: atom_id res chain seq x y z
N MET A 1 -30.69 -13.79 -25.56
CA MET A 1 -29.84 -12.98 -24.68
C MET A 1 -29.15 -13.80 -23.59
N PHE A 2 -27.83 -13.71 -23.58
CA PHE A 2 -26.88 -14.30 -22.65
C PHE A 2 -25.90 -13.22 -22.18
N ALA A 3 -25.26 -13.45 -21.05
CA ALA A 3 -24.21 -12.58 -20.54
C ALA A 3 -23.01 -13.37 -20.02
N ASP A 4 -21.81 -12.91 -20.35
CA ASP A 4 -20.56 -13.41 -19.80
C ASP A 4 -20.29 -12.71 -18.47
N ILE A 5 -20.16 -13.50 -17.40
CA ILE A 5 -20.04 -13.00 -16.04
C ILE A 5 -18.65 -13.33 -15.48
N ILE A 6 -17.95 -12.29 -15.03
CA ILE A 6 -16.72 -12.43 -14.25
C ILE A 6 -17.12 -12.77 -12.82
N LEU A 7 -16.59 -13.87 -12.30
CA LEU A 7 -16.73 -14.25 -10.90
C LEU A 7 -15.42 -13.94 -10.15
N PRO A 8 -15.48 -13.62 -8.84
CA PRO A 8 -14.30 -13.42 -8.00
C PRO A 8 -13.63 -14.77 -7.65
N LEU A 9 -13.31 -15.55 -8.68
CA LEU A 9 -12.76 -16.89 -8.62
C LEU A 9 -11.64 -17.04 -9.66
N HIS A 10 -10.68 -17.91 -9.38
CA HIS A 10 -9.62 -18.27 -10.31
C HIS A 10 -10.14 -19.20 -11.41
N LEU A 11 -10.90 -18.64 -12.37
CA LEU A 11 -11.45 -19.36 -13.52
C LEU A 11 -10.71 -18.96 -14.80
N PRO A 12 -10.33 -19.92 -15.68
CA PRO A 12 -9.60 -19.60 -16.91
C PRO A 12 -10.35 -18.67 -17.87
N ARG A 13 -11.69 -18.68 -17.80
CA ARG A 13 -12.58 -17.84 -18.60
C ARG A 13 -13.80 -17.42 -17.77
N PRO A 14 -14.40 -16.27 -18.06
CA PRO A 14 -15.74 -15.92 -17.58
C PRO A 14 -16.76 -17.00 -17.94
N LEU A 15 -17.83 -17.10 -17.16
CA LEU A 15 -18.91 -18.07 -17.38
C LEU A 15 -20.12 -17.38 -18.01
N THR A 16 -20.74 -18.02 -19.00
CA THR A 16 -21.94 -17.50 -19.65
C THR A 16 -23.21 -17.92 -18.90
N TYR A 17 -24.10 -16.97 -18.65
CA TYR A 17 -25.41 -17.15 -18.02
C TYR A 17 -26.52 -16.67 -18.95
N GLY A 18 -27.72 -17.24 -18.81
CA GLY A 18 -28.91 -16.83 -19.56
C GLY A 18 -29.56 -15.63 -18.87
N VAL A 19 -30.01 -14.65 -19.65
CA VAL A 19 -30.71 -13.47 -19.12
C VAL A 19 -32.23 -13.70 -19.20
N PRO A 20 -32.94 -13.88 -18.07
CA PRO A 20 -34.40 -13.99 -18.06
C PRO A 20 -35.05 -12.74 -18.68
N LEU A 21 -36.20 -12.91 -19.35
CA LEU A 21 -36.91 -11.81 -20.03
C LEU A 21 -37.13 -10.60 -19.11
N GLU A 22 -37.52 -10.84 -17.85
CA GLU A 22 -37.78 -9.81 -16.84
C GLU A 22 -36.55 -8.95 -16.48
N LEU A 23 -35.33 -9.45 -16.74
CA LEU A 23 -34.08 -8.78 -16.40
C LEU A 23 -33.38 -8.16 -17.62
N GLN A 24 -33.90 -8.35 -18.83
CA GLN A 24 -33.23 -7.90 -20.06
C GLN A 24 -33.12 -6.38 -20.15
N ASP A 25 -34.09 -5.62 -19.62
CA ASP A 25 -34.03 -4.15 -19.62
C ASP A 25 -33.08 -3.60 -18.56
N GLN A 26 -32.74 -4.40 -17.55
CA GLN A 26 -31.89 -3.99 -16.43
C GLN A 26 -30.42 -4.38 -16.63
N ILE A 27 -30.13 -5.38 -17.48
CA ILE A 27 -28.79 -5.89 -17.68
C ILE A 27 -27.94 -4.90 -18.47
N ALA A 28 -26.72 -4.63 -17.99
CA ALA A 28 -25.75 -3.82 -18.72
C ALA A 28 -24.33 -4.22 -18.32
N VAL A 29 -23.36 -3.98 -19.21
CA VAL A 29 -21.94 -4.19 -18.94
C VAL A 29 -21.53 -3.38 -17.70
N GLY A 30 -20.74 -3.99 -16.82
CA GLY A 30 -20.24 -3.36 -15.60
C GLY A 30 -21.19 -3.38 -14.40
N LYS A 31 -22.43 -3.85 -14.56
CA LYS A 31 -23.36 -4.09 -13.44
C LYS A 31 -23.01 -5.38 -12.71
N ARG A 32 -23.29 -5.43 -11.39
CA ARG A 32 -23.23 -6.69 -10.65
C ARG A 32 -24.50 -7.49 -10.83
N VAL A 33 -24.33 -8.80 -10.88
CA VAL A 33 -25.43 -9.77 -10.96
C VAL A 33 -25.22 -10.87 -9.94
N GLU A 34 -26.32 -11.40 -9.43
CA GLU A 34 -26.30 -12.60 -8.61
C GLU A 34 -26.43 -13.83 -9.50
N VAL A 35 -25.46 -14.74 -9.39
CA VAL A 35 -25.44 -16.00 -10.13
C VAL A 35 -25.07 -17.17 -9.23
N SER A 36 -25.50 -18.37 -9.64
CA SER A 36 -25.19 -19.61 -8.93
C SER A 36 -24.10 -20.42 -9.62
N LEU A 37 -23.19 -21.00 -8.84
CA LEU A 37 -22.17 -21.95 -9.30
C LEU A 37 -22.19 -23.21 -8.42
N GLY A 38 -22.22 -24.39 -9.04
CA GLY A 38 -22.38 -25.66 -8.32
C GLY A 38 -23.82 -25.89 -7.81
N ARG A 39 -23.98 -26.66 -6.73
CA ARG A 39 -25.31 -27.07 -6.23
C ARG A 39 -26.05 -25.98 -5.45
N GLN A 40 -25.37 -25.09 -4.72
CA GLN A 40 -26.00 -24.04 -3.90
C GLN A 40 -25.20 -22.73 -3.70
N LYS A 41 -23.98 -22.57 -4.25
CA LYS A 41 -23.16 -21.38 -3.96
C LYS A 41 -23.58 -20.20 -4.82
N LEU A 42 -23.75 -19.04 -4.18
CA LEU A 42 -24.07 -17.76 -4.82
C LEU A 42 -22.86 -16.84 -4.84
N TYR A 43 -22.75 -16.12 -5.95
CA TYR A 43 -21.67 -15.18 -6.21
C TYR A 43 -22.26 -13.89 -6.78
N ALA A 44 -21.78 -12.76 -6.27
CA ALA A 44 -21.87 -11.49 -6.97
C ALA A 44 -20.80 -11.45 -8.07
N GLY A 45 -21.24 -11.50 -9.32
CA GLY A 45 -20.38 -11.39 -10.50
C GLY A 45 -20.55 -10.05 -11.22
N ILE A 46 -19.64 -9.71 -12.12
CA ILE A 46 -19.74 -8.51 -12.98
C ILE A 46 -20.06 -8.93 -14.41
N VAL A 47 -21.04 -8.27 -15.04
CA VAL A 47 -21.36 -8.44 -16.46
C VAL A 47 -20.22 -7.90 -17.30
N LEU A 48 -19.51 -8.77 -18.02
CA LEU A 48 -18.45 -8.40 -18.94
C LEU A 48 -19.00 -8.06 -20.33
N LYS A 49 -19.93 -8.88 -20.82
CA LYS A 49 -20.50 -8.76 -22.17
C LYS A 49 -21.91 -9.32 -22.20
N VAL A 50 -22.78 -8.72 -23.00
CA VAL A 50 -24.12 -9.24 -23.34
C VAL A 50 -24.11 -9.66 -24.82
N HIS A 51 -24.68 -10.82 -25.14
CA HIS A 51 -24.69 -11.40 -26.49
C HIS A 51 -25.84 -12.38 -26.71
N ASP A 52 -26.06 -12.85 -27.94
CA ASP A 52 -27.11 -13.83 -28.26
C ASP A 52 -26.60 -15.25 -28.57
N GLN A 53 -25.30 -15.46 -28.49
CA GLN A 53 -24.68 -16.77 -28.73
C GLN A 53 -24.84 -17.71 -27.53
N LYS A 54 -25.57 -18.82 -27.69
CA LYS A 54 -25.71 -19.85 -26.65
C LYS A 54 -24.48 -20.76 -26.64
N PRO A 55 -23.84 -21.02 -25.49
CA PRO A 55 -22.81 -22.05 -25.37
C PRO A 55 -23.35 -23.45 -25.70
N GLU A 56 -22.67 -24.17 -26.58
CA GLU A 56 -23.02 -25.57 -26.91
C GLU A 56 -22.42 -26.57 -25.90
N ALA A 57 -21.26 -26.24 -25.33
CA ALA A 57 -20.46 -27.16 -24.53
C ALA A 57 -21.01 -27.43 -23.11
N TYR A 58 -21.95 -26.63 -22.61
CA TYR A 58 -22.49 -26.78 -21.26
C TYR A 58 -23.90 -26.19 -21.11
N ALA A 59 -24.64 -26.70 -20.12
CA ALA A 59 -25.95 -26.17 -19.78
C ALA A 59 -25.83 -24.81 -19.08
N VAL A 60 -26.56 -23.83 -19.61
CA VAL A 60 -26.55 -22.45 -19.11
C VAL A 60 -27.56 -22.31 -17.97
N LYS A 61 -27.11 -21.73 -16.85
CA LYS A 61 -28.02 -21.32 -15.75
C LYS A 61 -28.51 -19.89 -15.95
N PRO A 62 -29.71 -19.53 -15.47
CA PRO A 62 -30.18 -18.16 -15.53
C PRO A 62 -29.47 -17.26 -14.50
N ILE A 63 -29.33 -15.98 -14.83
CA ILE A 63 -29.06 -14.92 -13.86
C ILE A 63 -30.23 -14.83 -12.89
N ARG A 64 -29.95 -14.72 -11.58
CA ARG A 64 -30.98 -14.66 -10.55
C ARG A 64 -31.50 -13.25 -10.31
N ASN A 65 -30.58 -12.29 -10.23
CA ASN A 65 -30.92 -10.90 -9.96
C ASN A 65 -29.86 -9.95 -10.52
N VAL A 66 -30.25 -8.71 -10.83
CA VAL A 66 -29.35 -7.58 -11.11
C VAL A 66 -29.25 -6.76 -9.83
N LEU A 67 -28.03 -6.56 -9.35
CA LEU A 67 -27.80 -5.99 -8.02
C LEU A 67 -27.68 -4.46 -7.99
N ASP A 68 -27.45 -3.84 -9.16
CA ASP A 68 -27.20 -2.41 -9.27
C ASP A 68 -28.06 -1.75 -10.34
N GLU A 69 -28.56 -0.55 -10.03
CA GLU A 69 -29.25 0.31 -11.00
C GLU A 69 -28.30 0.84 -12.08
N TYR A 70 -27.05 1.16 -11.69
CA TYR A 70 -26.01 1.71 -12.56
C TYR A 70 -24.77 0.82 -12.56
N PRO A 71 -23.96 0.79 -13.64
CA PRO A 71 -22.69 0.07 -13.66
C PRO A 71 -21.76 0.51 -12.52
N VAL A 72 -21.27 -0.46 -11.75
CA VAL A 72 -20.30 -0.23 -10.65
C VAL A 72 -18.87 -0.17 -11.19
N VAL A 73 -18.65 -0.81 -12.33
CA VAL A 73 -17.38 -0.88 -13.05
C VAL A 73 -17.60 -0.33 -14.45
N ASN A 74 -16.72 0.52 -14.94
CA ASN A 74 -16.80 1.08 -16.28
C ASN A 74 -15.99 0.26 -17.31
N GLU A 75 -16.17 0.56 -18.59
CA GLU A 75 -15.51 -0.16 -19.68
C GLU A 75 -13.98 -0.04 -19.65
N GLN A 76 -13.45 1.12 -19.26
CA GLN A 76 -12.00 1.34 -19.12
C GLN A 76 -11.41 0.44 -18.02
N GLN A 77 -12.10 0.29 -16.89
CA GLN A 77 -11.70 -0.65 -15.84
C GLN A 77 -11.74 -2.10 -16.33
N LEU A 78 -12.79 -2.51 -17.04
CA LEU A 78 -12.86 -3.86 -17.61
C LEU A 78 -11.73 -4.13 -18.62
N ALA A 79 -11.40 -3.16 -19.46
CA ALA A 79 -10.26 -3.24 -20.38
C ALA A 79 -8.93 -3.36 -19.62
N LEU A 80 -8.73 -2.57 -18.57
CA LEU A 80 -7.56 -2.68 -17.68
C LEU A 80 -7.51 -4.06 -17.03
N TRP A 81 -8.63 -4.57 -16.51
CA TRP A 81 -8.67 -5.86 -15.83
C TRP A 81 -8.31 -7.01 -16.78
N GLN A 82 -8.85 -6.98 -17.99
CA GLN A 82 -8.53 -7.95 -19.02
C GLN A 82 -7.05 -7.89 -19.41
N TRP A 83 -6.51 -6.69 -19.64
CA TRP A 83 -5.09 -6.52 -19.93
C TRP A 83 -4.19 -7.01 -18.80
N VAL A 84 -4.51 -6.71 -17.54
CA VAL A 84 -3.76 -7.19 -16.38
C VAL A 84 -3.81 -8.72 -16.32
N ALA A 85 -4.97 -9.32 -16.50
CA ALA A 85 -5.13 -10.78 -16.50
C ALA A 85 -4.26 -11.45 -17.58
N ASP A 86 -4.36 -10.96 -18.81
CA ASP A 86 -3.62 -11.50 -19.96
C ASP A 86 -2.12 -11.25 -19.84
N TYR A 87 -1.73 -10.04 -19.43
CA TYR A 87 -0.32 -9.67 -19.32
C TYR A 87 0.37 -10.41 -18.17
N TYR A 88 -0.26 -10.51 -17.00
CA TYR A 88 0.33 -11.14 -15.82
C TYR A 88 -0.02 -12.62 -15.65
N LEU A 89 -0.68 -13.24 -16.63
CA LEU A 89 -1.02 -14.67 -16.64
C LEU A 89 -1.82 -15.09 -15.40
N CYS A 90 -2.89 -14.35 -15.10
CA CYS A 90 -3.83 -14.67 -14.03
C CYS A 90 -5.27 -14.63 -14.54
N ALA A 91 -6.23 -15.09 -13.72
CA ALA A 91 -7.63 -15.03 -14.10
C ALA A 91 -8.17 -13.61 -13.93
N VAL A 92 -9.09 -13.19 -14.81
CA VAL A 92 -9.80 -11.89 -14.65
C VAL A 92 -10.54 -11.83 -13.31
N GLY A 93 -11.00 -12.98 -12.79
CA GLY A 93 -11.58 -13.09 -11.46
C GLY A 93 -10.60 -12.79 -10.32
N ASP A 94 -9.30 -13.10 -10.47
CA ASP A 94 -8.27 -12.68 -9.52
C ASP A 94 -8.10 -11.16 -9.53
N VAL A 95 -8.18 -10.54 -10.71
CA VAL A 95 -8.13 -9.08 -10.86
C VAL A 95 -9.35 -8.44 -10.21
N MET A 96 -10.56 -8.97 -10.45
CA MET A 96 -11.78 -8.53 -9.77
C MET A 96 -11.63 -8.63 -8.25
N GLN A 97 -11.04 -9.72 -7.74
CA GLN A 97 -10.80 -9.91 -6.32
C GLN A 97 -9.83 -8.86 -5.76
N ALA A 98 -8.79 -8.47 -6.50
CA ALA A 98 -7.89 -7.40 -6.09
C ALA A 98 -8.49 -5.99 -6.23
N ALA A 99 -9.35 -5.78 -7.22
CA ALA A 99 -9.85 -4.46 -7.62
C ALA A 99 -11.02 -3.97 -6.77
N LEU A 100 -12.04 -4.80 -6.56
CA LEU A 100 -13.27 -4.36 -5.89
C LEU A 100 -13.11 -4.32 -4.36
N PRO A 101 -13.81 -3.41 -3.66
CA PRO A 101 -14.09 -3.51 -2.22
C PRO A 101 -14.84 -4.79 -1.83
N ALA A 102 -14.65 -5.28 -0.60
CA ALA A 102 -15.20 -6.58 -0.17
C ALA A 102 -16.74 -6.66 -0.24
N HIS A 103 -17.46 -5.60 0.12
CA HIS A 103 -18.93 -5.60 0.08
C HIS A 103 -19.48 -5.66 -1.35
N LEU A 104 -18.67 -5.30 -2.34
CA LEU A 104 -19.05 -5.41 -3.74
C LEU A 104 -18.88 -6.83 -4.29
N LYS A 105 -18.21 -7.73 -3.55
CA LYS A 105 -17.86 -9.11 -3.94
C LYS A 105 -18.49 -10.18 -3.02
N LEU A 106 -19.76 -10.01 -2.65
CA LEU A 106 -20.44 -10.94 -1.74
C LEU A 106 -20.38 -12.39 -2.29
N MET A 107 -19.92 -13.32 -1.44
CA MET A 107 -19.88 -14.75 -1.73
C MET A 107 -20.62 -15.50 -0.63
N SER A 108 -21.26 -16.63 -0.94
CA SER A 108 -21.98 -17.42 0.07
C SER A 108 -21.12 -17.88 1.26
N GLU A 109 -19.79 -17.94 1.12
CA GLU A 109 -18.85 -18.30 2.19
C GLU A 109 -18.33 -17.10 2.99
N SER A 110 -18.63 -15.87 2.56
CA SER A 110 -18.23 -14.67 3.29
C SER A 110 -18.85 -14.67 4.69
N LEU A 111 -18.04 -14.39 5.70
CA LEU A 111 -18.49 -14.37 7.10
C LEU A 111 -18.98 -12.96 7.46
N LEU A 112 -20.23 -12.86 7.89
CA LEU A 112 -20.78 -11.69 8.57
C LEU A 112 -20.50 -11.84 10.06
N VAL A 113 -19.94 -10.80 10.67
CA VAL A 113 -19.58 -10.77 12.10
C VAL A 113 -20.27 -9.57 12.73
N TRP A 114 -20.97 -9.81 13.84
CA TRP A 114 -21.57 -8.75 14.64
C TRP A 114 -20.48 -7.86 15.23
N THR A 115 -20.65 -6.54 15.09
CA THR A 115 -19.62 -5.59 15.53
C THR A 115 -19.61 -5.38 17.05
N GLY A 116 -20.71 -5.72 17.73
CA GLY A 116 -20.95 -5.33 19.12
C GLY A 116 -21.09 -3.81 19.28
N ALA A 117 -21.49 -3.11 18.22
CA ALA A 117 -21.81 -1.68 18.26
C ALA A 117 -23.21 -1.43 18.84
N PHE A 118 -24.11 -2.40 18.73
CA PHE A 118 -25.47 -2.35 19.23
C PHE A 118 -25.71 -3.51 20.20
N ASP A 119 -26.45 -3.23 21.27
CA ASP A 119 -26.90 -4.23 22.25
C ASP A 119 -28.19 -4.93 21.79
N ASP A 120 -28.87 -4.36 20.79
CA ASP A 120 -30.09 -4.88 20.16
C ASP A 120 -30.08 -4.63 18.64
N VAL A 121 -31.06 -5.15 17.91
CA VAL A 121 -31.20 -4.96 16.45
C VAL A 121 -31.48 -3.48 16.14
N PRO A 122 -30.77 -2.85 15.17
CA PRO A 122 -31.01 -1.46 14.80
C PRO A 122 -32.44 -1.21 14.29
N GLU A 123 -33.02 -0.07 14.70
CA GLU A 123 -34.32 0.39 14.20
C GLU A 123 -34.21 0.85 12.73
N GLY A 124 -35.31 0.70 11.97
CA GLY A 124 -35.40 1.16 10.57
C GLY A 124 -34.89 0.18 9.51
N LEU A 125 -34.58 -1.07 9.90
CA LEU A 125 -34.26 -2.16 8.99
C LEU A 125 -35.53 -2.74 8.33
N SER A 126 -35.43 -3.18 7.07
CA SER A 126 -36.43 -4.04 6.43
C SER A 126 -36.63 -5.35 7.20
N ASP A 127 -37.79 -6.00 7.05
CA ASP A 127 -38.10 -7.28 7.73
C ASP A 127 -37.02 -8.33 7.45
N GLU A 128 -36.54 -8.40 6.21
CA GLU A 128 -35.44 -9.27 5.81
C GLU A 128 -34.11 -8.92 6.49
N ALA A 129 -33.77 -7.62 6.57
CA ALA A 129 -32.54 -7.17 7.23
C ALA A 129 -32.60 -7.37 8.74
N PHE A 130 -33.78 -7.19 9.36
CA PHE A 130 -34.02 -7.45 10.77
C PHE A 130 -33.73 -8.92 11.13
N MET A 131 -34.23 -9.88 10.35
CA MET A 131 -33.96 -11.31 10.58
C MET A 131 -32.46 -11.65 10.53
N ILE A 132 -31.72 -11.03 9.61
CA ILE A 132 -30.26 -11.22 9.51
C ILE A 132 -29.56 -10.62 10.72
N ALA A 133 -29.95 -9.41 11.12
CA ALA A 133 -29.36 -8.70 12.26
C ALA A 133 -29.66 -9.42 13.59
N GLU A 134 -30.87 -9.93 13.79
CA GLU A 134 -31.25 -10.73 14.96
C GLU A 134 -30.42 -12.02 15.04
N ALA A 135 -30.30 -12.75 13.93
CA ALA A 135 -29.48 -13.96 13.88
C ALA A 135 -27.99 -13.67 14.18
N LEU A 136 -27.47 -12.53 13.73
CA LEU A 136 -26.12 -12.06 14.01
C LEU A 136 -25.93 -11.63 15.47
N LEU A 137 -26.91 -10.95 16.07
CA LEU A 137 -26.89 -10.57 17.48
C LEU A 137 -26.78 -11.83 18.37
N ILE A 138 -27.53 -12.88 18.04
CA ILE A 138 -27.52 -14.15 18.78
C ILE A 138 -26.23 -14.95 18.54
N ARG A 139 -25.88 -15.20 17.26
CA ARG A 139 -24.78 -16.13 16.91
C ARG A 139 -23.41 -15.46 16.84
N GLN A 140 -23.35 -14.14 16.92
CA GLN A 140 -22.16 -13.28 16.78
C GLN A 140 -21.48 -13.34 15.40
N GLN A 141 -21.63 -14.44 14.66
CA GLN A 141 -21.15 -14.60 13.30
C GLN A 141 -22.03 -15.61 12.54
N ILE A 142 -22.31 -15.31 11.28
CA ILE A 142 -22.96 -16.23 10.34
C ILE A 142 -22.33 -16.06 8.95
N THR A 143 -22.35 -17.10 8.14
CA THR A 143 -21.99 -17.01 6.73
C THR A 143 -23.13 -16.42 5.90
N ILE A 144 -22.83 -15.81 4.75
CA ILE A 144 -23.88 -15.35 3.82
C ILE A 144 -24.79 -16.51 3.37
N GLY A 145 -24.24 -17.72 3.24
CA GLY A 145 -25.02 -18.93 2.96
C GLY A 145 -26.01 -19.31 4.08
N GLU A 146 -25.67 -19.06 5.34
CA GLU A 146 -26.60 -19.21 6.47
C GLU A 146 -27.63 -18.08 6.49
N ALA A 147 -27.22 -16.83 6.21
CA ALA A 147 -28.16 -15.71 6.07
C ALA A 147 -29.19 -15.97 4.95
N GLN A 148 -28.78 -16.64 3.87
CA GLN A 148 -29.69 -17.07 2.81
C GLN A 148 -30.76 -18.07 3.28
N GLN A 149 -30.48 -18.89 4.29
CA GLN A 149 -31.49 -19.82 4.82
C GLN A 149 -32.55 -19.09 5.65
N LEU A 150 -32.25 -17.89 6.14
CA LEU A 150 -33.14 -17.06 6.95
C LEU A 150 -34.04 -16.16 6.09
N VAL A 151 -33.63 -15.84 4.86
CA VAL A 151 -34.26 -14.80 4.04
C VAL A 151 -34.50 -15.27 2.61
N GLN A 152 -35.55 -14.78 1.95
CA GLN A 152 -35.79 -15.10 0.54
C GLN A 152 -34.64 -14.61 -0.37
N SER A 153 -34.17 -15.49 -1.27
CA SER A 153 -32.94 -15.27 -2.05
C SER A 153 -32.88 -13.98 -2.88
N LYS A 154 -34.02 -13.47 -3.37
CA LYS A 154 -34.04 -12.28 -4.24
C LYS A 154 -33.63 -10.99 -3.52
N ALA A 155 -33.81 -10.91 -2.20
CA ALA A 155 -33.54 -9.71 -1.39
C ALA A 155 -32.29 -9.82 -0.51
N LEU A 156 -31.58 -10.97 -0.51
CA LEU A 156 -30.47 -11.25 0.40
C LEU A 156 -29.38 -10.18 0.36
N SER A 157 -28.93 -9.79 -0.83
CA SER A 157 -27.85 -8.80 -0.99
C SER A 157 -28.25 -7.41 -0.47
N LYS A 158 -29.51 -7.01 -0.70
CA LYS A 158 -30.06 -5.74 -0.22
C LYS A 158 -30.15 -5.74 1.31
N ALA A 159 -30.73 -6.79 1.89
CA ALA A 159 -30.86 -6.95 3.33
C ALA A 159 -29.48 -7.00 4.02
N VAL A 160 -28.52 -7.75 3.47
CA VAL A 160 -27.15 -7.79 3.99
C VAL A 160 -26.48 -6.42 3.93
N ASN A 161 -26.62 -5.68 2.81
CA ASN A 161 -26.05 -4.33 2.71
C ASN A 161 -26.67 -3.36 3.73
N GLU A 162 -27.97 -3.45 3.96
CA GLU A 162 -28.68 -2.62 4.95
C GLU A 162 -28.12 -2.84 6.37
N VAL A 163 -27.93 -4.10 6.78
CA VAL A 163 -27.29 -4.46 8.06
C VAL A 163 -25.83 -3.99 8.14
N LEU A 164 -25.10 -4.02 7.03
CA LEU A 164 -23.71 -3.53 6.97
C LEU A 164 -23.62 -1.99 7.01
N GLU A 165 -24.57 -1.29 6.38
CA GLU A 165 -24.63 0.18 6.33
C GLU A 165 -24.96 0.79 7.70
N THR A 166 -25.79 0.12 8.52
CA THR A 166 -26.01 0.53 9.92
C THR A 166 -24.76 0.35 10.80
N GLY A 167 -23.77 -0.42 10.35
CA GLY A 167 -22.57 -0.77 11.12
C GLY A 167 -22.79 -1.84 12.19
N ALA A 168 -23.95 -2.51 12.19
CA ALA A 168 -24.28 -3.60 13.09
C ALA A 168 -23.46 -4.87 12.80
N ALA A 169 -23.11 -5.08 11.53
CA ALA A 169 -22.25 -6.18 11.10
C ALA A 169 -21.09 -5.69 10.23
N ILE A 170 -20.05 -6.52 10.12
CA ILE A 170 -18.95 -6.37 9.17
C ILE A 170 -18.70 -7.69 8.44
N ILE A 171 -18.19 -7.63 7.21
CA ILE A 171 -17.69 -8.81 6.49
C ILE A 171 -16.24 -9.04 6.91
N SER A 172 -15.94 -10.23 7.43
CA SER A 172 -14.60 -10.65 7.83
C SER A 172 -14.05 -11.72 6.89
N GLU A 173 -12.88 -11.48 6.29
CA GLU A 173 -12.11 -12.50 5.54
C GLU A 173 -10.93 -13.06 6.37
N LEU A 174 -10.59 -12.43 7.50
CA LEU A 174 -9.70 -12.89 8.58
C LEU A 174 -9.75 -11.83 9.71
N LEU A 175 -9.68 -12.30 10.96
CA LEU A 175 -9.79 -11.53 12.21
C LEU A 175 -8.96 -10.22 12.23
N GLU A 176 -9.58 -9.08 11.91
CA GLU A 176 -9.09 -7.72 12.23
C GLU A 176 -10.25 -6.76 12.55
N GLU A 177 -9.88 -5.60 13.10
CA GLU A 177 -10.49 -4.88 14.21
C GLU A 177 -11.91 -4.31 14.02
N ARG A 178 -12.62 -4.25 15.15
CA ARG A 178 -13.96 -3.67 15.33
C ARG A 178 -14.00 -2.21 14.83
N TYR A 179 -14.73 -1.98 13.76
CA TYR A 179 -15.13 -0.63 13.35
C TYR A 179 -16.32 -0.20 14.20
N LYS A 180 -16.15 0.86 15.02
CA LYS A 180 -17.26 1.62 15.60
C LYS A 180 -17.34 2.99 14.90
N PRO A 181 -18.49 3.38 14.32
CA PRO A 181 -18.67 4.76 13.88
C PRO A 181 -18.49 5.69 15.08
N LYS A 182 -17.80 6.81 14.87
CA LYS A 182 -17.58 7.80 15.93
C LYS A 182 -18.74 8.78 15.88
N LEU A 183 -19.71 8.59 16.77
CA LEU A 183 -20.74 9.59 17.03
C LEU A 183 -20.14 10.67 17.92
N GLU A 184 -20.21 11.92 17.50
CA GLU A 184 -19.88 13.07 18.36
C GLU A 184 -21.15 13.87 18.60
N THR A 185 -21.39 14.19 19.88
CA THR A 185 -22.49 15.05 20.30
C THR A 185 -22.14 16.51 20.00
N PHE A 186 -22.91 17.15 19.14
CA PHE A 186 -22.84 18.58 18.89
C PHE A 186 -23.77 19.34 19.81
N VAL A 187 -23.30 20.50 20.25
CA VAL A 187 -24.02 21.49 21.05
C VAL A 187 -24.42 22.63 20.12
N TYR A 188 -25.71 22.95 20.12
CA TYR A 188 -26.30 24.09 19.43
C TYR A 188 -26.95 25.02 20.47
N LEU A 189 -27.09 26.30 20.16
CA LEU A 189 -27.94 27.19 20.95
C LEU A 189 -29.40 26.94 20.54
N GLU A 190 -30.34 27.04 21.48
CA GLU A 190 -31.76 27.02 21.14
C GLU A 190 -32.12 28.19 20.21
N GLU A 191 -32.92 27.95 19.15
CA GLU A 191 -33.23 28.97 18.13
C GLU A 191 -33.85 30.25 18.73
N LYS A 192 -34.64 30.11 19.81
CA LYS A 192 -35.25 31.21 20.57
C LYS A 192 -34.27 31.98 21.47
N LEU A 193 -33.01 31.59 21.51
CA LEU A 193 -31.96 32.29 22.27
C LEU A 193 -30.90 32.88 21.33
N GLU A 194 -31.10 32.75 20.01
CA GLU A 194 -30.24 33.37 19.00
C GLU A 194 -30.56 34.84 18.78
N GLN A 195 -31.74 35.30 19.17
CA GLN A 195 -32.11 36.72 19.04
C GLN A 195 -31.43 37.55 20.15
N GLU A 196 -30.88 38.70 19.76
CA GLU A 196 -30.14 39.61 20.64
C GLU A 196 -30.87 39.95 21.97
N PRO A 197 -32.18 40.24 21.98
CA PRO A 197 -32.90 40.58 23.22
C PRO A 197 -32.97 39.41 24.20
N GLU A 198 -33.15 38.19 23.68
CA GLU A 198 -33.34 36.96 24.45
C GLU A 198 -31.99 36.46 24.99
N LEU A 199 -30.91 36.64 24.22
CA LEU A 199 -29.54 36.37 24.65
C LEU A 199 -29.11 37.30 25.79
N ILE A 200 -29.42 38.60 25.72
CA ILE A 200 -29.12 39.56 26.81
C ILE A 200 -29.88 39.20 28.09
N ALA A 201 -31.15 38.81 27.97
CA ALA A 201 -31.95 38.34 29.11
C ALA A 201 -31.35 37.08 29.75
N LEU A 202 -30.84 36.14 28.93
CA LEU A 202 -30.15 34.96 29.40
C LEU A 202 -28.84 35.28 30.13
N PHE A 203 -28.05 36.24 29.61
CA PHE A 203 -26.83 36.71 30.28
C PHE A 203 -27.13 37.23 31.70
N ASN A 204 -28.16 38.07 31.84
CA ASN A 204 -28.58 38.63 33.14
C ASN A 204 -29.09 37.53 34.11
N GLN A 205 -29.76 36.50 33.60
CA GLN A 205 -30.20 35.37 34.42
C GLN A 205 -29.04 34.48 34.89
N LEU A 206 -28.02 34.28 34.03
CA LEU A 206 -26.87 33.43 34.30
C LEU A 206 -25.76 34.14 35.10
N GLU A 207 -25.84 35.46 35.30
CA GLU A 207 -24.90 36.25 36.10
C GLU A 207 -24.76 35.70 37.53
N LYS A 208 -25.87 35.21 38.11
CA LYS A 208 -25.89 34.56 39.44
C LYS A 208 -25.38 33.11 39.44
N LYS A 209 -25.02 32.56 38.27
CA LYS A 209 -24.59 31.16 38.05
C LYS A 209 -23.27 31.12 37.27
N PRO A 210 -22.14 31.47 37.91
CA PRO A 210 -20.87 31.75 37.24
C PRO A 210 -20.36 30.61 36.34
N LYS A 211 -20.56 29.33 36.73
CA LYS A 211 -20.15 28.17 35.90
C LYS A 211 -20.96 28.03 34.61
N GLN A 212 -22.26 28.33 34.63
CA GLN A 212 -23.11 28.27 33.43
C GLN A 212 -22.81 29.44 32.50
N LEU A 213 -22.54 30.62 33.07
CA LEU A 213 -22.09 31.79 32.33
C LEU A 213 -20.76 31.54 31.59
N THR A 214 -19.78 30.91 32.25
CA THR A 214 -18.51 30.52 31.61
C THR A 214 -18.73 29.57 30.43
N ILE A 215 -19.62 28.57 30.56
CA ILE A 215 -19.93 27.63 29.48
C ILE A 215 -20.57 28.37 28.29
N LEU A 216 -21.52 29.27 28.55
CA LEU A 216 -22.17 30.08 27.50
C LEU A 216 -21.15 30.99 26.79
N MET A 217 -20.27 31.67 27.53
CA MET A 217 -19.22 32.51 26.93
C MET A 217 -18.21 31.69 26.12
N SER A 218 -17.79 30.52 26.61
CA SER A 218 -16.91 29.62 25.86
C SER A 218 -17.58 29.09 24.59
N PHE A 219 -18.89 28.81 24.64
CA PHE A 219 -19.68 28.43 23.48
C PHE A 219 -19.72 29.57 22.44
N LEU A 220 -20.08 30.80 22.84
CA LEU A 220 -20.14 31.95 21.93
C LEU A 220 -18.78 32.29 21.31
N ASN A 221 -17.68 32.14 22.06
CA ASN A 221 -16.33 32.31 21.54
C ASN A 221 -15.94 31.26 20.49
N LEU A 222 -16.35 30.01 20.70
CA LEU A 222 -16.11 28.91 19.75
C LEU A 222 -17.04 29.00 18.53
N ARG A 223 -18.19 29.65 18.67
CA ARG A 223 -19.27 29.65 17.68
C ARG A 223 -18.97 30.52 16.48
N ARG A 224 -18.16 31.58 16.60
CA ARG A 224 -17.90 32.62 15.57
C ARG A 224 -18.50 32.35 14.17
N ASP A 225 -17.96 31.38 13.41
CA ASP A 225 -18.41 31.01 12.05
C ASP A 225 -19.04 29.60 11.92
N ARG A 226 -19.29 28.90 13.03
CA ARG A 226 -19.77 27.50 13.06
C ARG A 226 -21.20 27.41 13.62
N LEU A 227 -22.06 26.65 12.94
CA LEU A 227 -23.45 26.42 13.38
C LEU A 227 -23.55 25.54 14.64
N GLY A 228 -22.57 24.67 14.91
CA GLY A 228 -22.54 23.81 16.09
C GLY A 228 -21.11 23.50 16.54
N ILE A 229 -20.94 23.19 17.82
CA ILE A 229 -19.62 22.91 18.44
C ILE A 229 -19.69 21.55 19.12
N THR A 230 -18.60 20.76 19.07
CA THR A 230 -18.61 19.46 19.76
C THR A 230 -18.64 19.63 21.28
N ALA A 231 -19.38 18.77 21.99
CA ALA A 231 -19.44 18.80 23.46
C ALA A 231 -18.05 18.64 24.10
N LYS A 232 -17.12 17.96 23.41
CA LYS A 232 -15.73 17.76 23.85
C LYS A 232 -14.89 19.03 23.74
N GLU A 233 -15.01 19.79 22.65
CA GLU A 233 -14.35 21.10 22.51
C GLU A 233 -14.88 22.09 23.54
N LEU A 234 -16.21 22.15 23.69
CA LEU A 234 -16.84 23.02 24.69
C LEU A 234 -16.39 22.67 26.11
N SER A 235 -16.38 21.38 26.46
CA SER A 235 -15.89 20.89 27.75
C SER A 235 -14.44 21.27 28.01
N LYS A 236 -13.55 21.12 27.02
CA LYS A 236 -12.13 21.47 27.14
C LYS A 236 -11.90 22.97 27.33
N GLN A 237 -12.66 23.82 26.64
CA GLN A 237 -12.48 25.28 26.72
C GLN A 237 -13.18 25.93 27.91
N SER A 238 -14.31 25.36 28.35
CA SER A 238 -15.04 25.84 29.54
C SER A 238 -14.59 25.15 30.84
N ASN A 239 -13.76 24.10 30.74
CA ASN A 239 -13.41 23.22 31.84
C ASN A 239 -14.64 22.59 32.54
N ALA A 240 -15.74 22.46 31.80
CA ALA A 240 -17.02 21.93 32.28
C ALA A 240 -17.14 20.43 32.04
N THR A 241 -17.87 19.74 32.91
CA THR A 241 -18.17 18.31 32.74
C THR A 241 -19.35 18.11 31.79
N THR A 242 -19.41 16.93 31.16
CA THR A 242 -20.52 16.55 30.27
C THR A 242 -21.89 16.64 30.96
N ALA A 243 -21.93 16.40 32.27
CA ALA A 243 -23.15 16.56 33.07
C ALA A 243 -23.64 18.02 33.10
N GLN A 244 -22.75 19.00 33.20
CA GLN A 244 -23.10 20.43 33.22
C GLN A 244 -23.63 20.91 31.87
N ILE A 245 -23.04 20.43 30.77
CA ILE A 245 -23.53 20.71 29.41
C ILE A 245 -24.94 20.13 29.23
N LYS A 246 -25.19 18.89 29.70
CA LYS A 246 -26.53 18.29 29.72
C LYS A 246 -27.52 19.05 30.60
N THR A 247 -27.09 19.60 31.73
CA THR A 247 -27.96 20.44 32.59
C THR A 247 -28.39 21.72 31.87
N MET A 248 -27.49 22.35 31.11
CA MET A 248 -27.83 23.53 30.30
C MET A 248 -28.75 23.16 29.14
N ALA A 249 -28.59 21.98 28.56
CA ALA A 249 -29.52 21.46 27.57
C ALA A 249 -30.92 21.21 28.17
N ALA A 250 -31.01 20.59 29.34
CA ALA A 250 -32.26 20.38 30.06
C ALA A 250 -32.94 21.70 30.51
N ALA A 251 -32.16 22.77 30.68
CA ALA A 251 -32.67 24.11 30.96
C ALA A 251 -33.14 24.87 29.70
N GLY A 252 -33.12 24.24 28.52
CA GLY A 252 -33.54 24.84 27.25
C GLY A 252 -32.55 25.86 26.69
N ILE A 253 -31.29 25.83 27.14
CA ILE A 253 -30.24 26.74 26.65
C ILE A 253 -29.51 26.15 25.44
N PHE A 254 -29.25 24.84 25.48
CA PHE A 254 -28.56 24.12 24.40
C PHE A 254 -29.40 22.98 23.84
N ILE A 255 -29.26 22.72 22.55
CA ILE A 255 -29.76 21.51 21.90
C ILE A 255 -28.58 20.58 21.64
N LEU A 256 -28.68 19.32 22.10
CA LEU A 256 -27.68 18.30 21.84
C LEU A 256 -28.16 17.41 20.69
N LYS A 257 -27.37 17.30 19.62
CA LYS A 257 -27.62 16.35 18.53
C LYS A 257 -26.40 15.48 18.31
N ASP A 258 -26.61 14.17 18.28
CA ASP A 258 -25.56 13.24 17.87
C ASP A 258 -25.50 13.24 16.34
N GLN A 259 -24.35 13.62 15.79
CA GLN A 259 -24.10 13.62 14.35
C GLN A 259 -22.95 12.67 14.02
N ALA A 260 -23.10 11.94 12.93
CA ALA A 260 -22.01 11.15 12.36
C ALA A 260 -20.99 12.12 11.76
N THR A 261 -19.83 12.26 12.40
CA THR A 261 -18.72 13.04 11.85
C THR A 261 -17.78 12.15 11.07
N ASP A 262 -17.43 12.61 9.86
CA ASP A 262 -16.35 12.02 9.10
C ASP A 262 -15.04 12.11 9.90
N ARG A 263 -14.24 11.04 9.86
CA ARG A 263 -12.91 11.00 10.50
C ARG A 263 -11.86 11.85 9.76
N VAL A 264 -12.29 12.66 8.80
CA VAL A 264 -11.47 13.63 8.10
C VAL A 264 -11.69 14.96 8.81
N THR A 265 -10.78 15.32 9.70
CA THR A 265 -10.80 16.61 10.37
C THR A 265 -10.70 17.73 9.33
N ASP A 266 -11.74 18.55 9.23
CA ASP A 266 -11.67 19.89 8.67
C ASP A 266 -10.74 20.73 9.53
N VAL A 267 -9.48 20.81 9.11
CA VAL A 267 -8.57 21.82 9.63
C VAL A 267 -8.88 23.10 8.86
N ALA A 268 -9.57 24.01 9.53
CA ALA A 268 -9.86 25.35 9.02
C ALA A 268 -8.58 26.20 8.88
N ASN A 269 -8.59 27.04 7.84
CA ASN A 269 -7.69 28.13 7.43
C ASN A 269 -6.47 27.82 6.53
N PRO A 270 -6.65 27.95 5.19
CA PRO A 270 -5.57 28.04 4.20
C PRO A 270 -5.19 29.50 3.94
N GLU A 271 -4.67 30.24 4.93
CA GLU A 271 -4.04 31.52 4.63
C GLU A 271 -2.56 31.33 4.31
N LYS A 272 -2.24 31.52 3.02
CA LYS A 272 -0.91 31.71 2.40
C LYS A 272 0.05 30.51 2.42
N LEU A 273 -0.04 29.68 1.39
CA LEU A 273 1.06 28.81 0.94
C LEU A 273 1.22 28.81 -0.59
N ILE A 274 0.82 29.90 -1.26
CA ILE A 274 1.17 30.12 -2.67
C ILE A 274 2.65 30.51 -2.69
N SER A 275 3.54 29.55 -2.90
CA SER A 275 4.90 29.86 -3.36
C SER A 275 4.91 29.71 -4.88
N ASP A 276 5.21 30.78 -5.59
CA ASP A 276 5.40 30.72 -7.04
C ASP A 276 6.50 29.71 -7.40
N LEU A 277 6.32 29.00 -8.53
CA LEU A 277 7.36 28.12 -9.07
C LEU A 277 8.61 28.95 -9.36
N SER A 278 9.79 28.43 -9.02
CA SER A 278 11.04 29.09 -9.45
C SER A 278 11.18 29.05 -10.97
N ASP A 279 12.00 29.92 -11.55
CA ASP A 279 12.24 29.95 -13.01
C ASP A 279 12.64 28.58 -13.56
N VAL A 280 13.48 27.84 -12.81
CA VAL A 280 13.92 26.49 -13.18
C VAL A 280 12.77 25.48 -13.12
N GLN A 281 11.87 25.61 -12.15
CA GLN A 281 10.69 24.75 -12.04
C GLN A 281 9.66 25.08 -13.13
N LEU A 282 9.49 26.36 -13.48
CA LEU A 282 8.63 26.81 -14.56
C LEU A 282 9.14 26.33 -15.93
N GLN A 283 10.46 26.44 -16.17
CA GLN A 283 11.09 25.88 -17.37
C GLN A 283 10.92 24.36 -17.45
N ALA A 284 11.09 23.65 -16.33
CA ALA A 284 10.87 22.21 -16.29
C ALA A 284 9.40 21.85 -16.58
N LYS A 285 8.43 22.57 -15.98
CA LYS A 285 7.00 22.42 -16.27
C LYS A 285 6.72 22.61 -17.76
N ASN A 286 7.17 23.73 -18.35
CA ASN A 286 6.95 24.00 -19.77
C ASN A 286 7.59 22.93 -20.66
N SER A 287 8.76 22.41 -20.26
CA SER A 287 9.42 21.31 -20.95
C SER A 287 8.63 20.01 -20.84
N ILE A 288 8.02 19.70 -19.69
CA ILE A 288 7.14 18.53 -19.53
C ILE A 288 5.95 18.65 -20.48
N GLU A 289 5.34 19.83 -20.55
CA GLU A 289 4.19 20.08 -21.43
C GLU A 289 4.56 19.93 -22.91
N ALA A 290 5.71 20.48 -23.33
CA ALA A 290 6.22 20.30 -24.69
C ALA A 290 6.54 18.83 -25.01
N GLN A 291 7.14 18.09 -24.06
CA GLN A 291 7.39 16.66 -24.20
C GLN A 291 6.08 15.88 -24.35
N TRP A 292 5.00 16.31 -23.72
CA TRP A 292 3.69 15.67 -23.84
C TRP A 292 3.02 15.84 -25.20
N GLU A 293 3.47 16.77 -26.03
CA GLU A 293 3.00 16.88 -27.42
C GLU A 293 3.49 15.70 -28.26
N GLN A 294 4.70 15.19 -27.98
CA GLN A 294 5.32 14.10 -28.74
C GLN A 294 5.19 12.74 -28.04
N HIS A 295 5.09 12.72 -26.71
CA HIS A 295 5.08 11.51 -25.90
C HIS A 295 3.90 11.51 -24.92
N ASN A 296 3.32 10.35 -24.63
CA ASN A 296 2.27 10.26 -23.61
C ASN A 296 2.83 10.12 -22.18
N VAL A 297 4.11 9.76 -22.06
CA VAL A 297 4.80 9.54 -20.79
C VAL A 297 6.03 10.43 -20.74
N CYS A 298 6.23 11.16 -19.64
CA CYS A 298 7.40 11.97 -19.40
C CYS A 298 8.06 11.57 -18.07
N LEU A 299 9.38 11.38 -18.07
CA LEU A 299 10.20 11.21 -16.88
C LEU A 299 10.66 12.59 -16.39
N LEU A 300 10.30 12.94 -15.16
CA LEU A 300 10.88 14.06 -14.42
C LEU A 300 11.96 13.54 -13.47
N GLN A 301 13.21 13.65 -13.90
CA GLN A 301 14.36 13.35 -13.05
C GLN A 301 14.73 14.60 -12.25
N GLY A 302 14.48 14.59 -10.93
CA GLY A 302 14.85 15.70 -10.07
C GLY A 302 15.51 15.25 -8.79
N VAL A 303 16.67 15.82 -8.47
CA VAL A 303 17.41 15.53 -7.23
C VAL A 303 16.52 15.70 -6.00
N THR A 304 16.80 14.97 -4.92
CA THR A 304 16.04 15.10 -3.67
C THR A 304 16.06 16.55 -3.18
N GLY A 305 14.89 17.13 -2.88
CA GLY A 305 14.79 18.54 -2.51
C GLY A 305 14.73 19.54 -3.68
N SER A 306 14.63 19.10 -4.94
CA SER A 306 14.41 20.00 -6.11
C SER A 306 13.00 20.61 -6.18
N GLY A 307 12.08 20.19 -5.30
CA GLY A 307 10.71 20.71 -5.26
C GLY A 307 9.78 20.13 -6.32
N LYS A 308 10.02 18.90 -6.82
CA LYS A 308 9.14 18.19 -7.79
C LYS A 308 7.66 18.27 -7.42
N THR A 309 7.34 18.20 -6.12
CA THR A 309 5.96 18.29 -5.61
C THR A 309 5.24 19.57 -6.02
N HIS A 310 5.94 20.72 -6.11
CA HIS A 310 5.31 21.97 -6.55
C HIS A 310 4.91 21.91 -8.03
N ILE A 311 5.75 21.31 -8.86
CA ILE A 311 5.41 21.06 -10.28
C ILE A 311 4.23 20.09 -10.38
N TYR A 312 4.18 19.05 -9.55
CA TYR A 312 3.03 18.14 -9.53
C TYR A 312 1.74 18.89 -9.18
N ILE A 313 1.75 19.74 -8.14
CA ILE A 313 0.57 20.52 -7.72
C ILE A 313 0.06 21.41 -8.85
N ASP A 314 0.95 22.14 -9.52
CA ASP A 314 0.57 23.01 -10.63
C ASP A 314 -0.01 22.21 -11.82
N LEU A 315 0.61 21.09 -12.19
CA LEU A 315 0.10 20.22 -13.25
C LEU A 315 -1.26 19.60 -12.89
N ILE A 316 -1.46 19.24 -11.62
CA ILE A 316 -2.74 18.77 -11.10
C ILE A 316 -3.79 19.89 -11.23
N GLN A 317 -3.48 21.12 -10.79
CA GLN A 317 -4.39 22.27 -10.90
C GLN A 317 -4.80 22.54 -12.36
N LYS A 318 -3.85 22.48 -13.29
CA LYS A 318 -4.14 22.62 -14.73
C LYS A 318 -5.11 21.55 -15.23
N ALA A 319 -4.92 20.29 -14.83
CA ALA A 319 -5.80 19.19 -15.22
C ALA A 319 -7.21 19.33 -14.62
N ILE A 320 -7.33 19.72 -13.35
CA ILE A 320 -8.62 20.00 -12.70
C ILE A 320 -9.33 21.18 -13.38
N GLY A 321 -8.59 22.25 -13.73
CA GLY A 321 -9.12 23.41 -14.45
C GLY A 321 -9.69 23.05 -15.84
N GLN A 322 -9.27 21.93 -16.41
CA GLN A 322 -9.83 21.36 -17.64
C GLN A 322 -11.00 20.40 -17.39
N GLY A 323 -11.47 20.29 -16.15
CA GLY A 323 -12.54 19.39 -15.72
C GLY A 323 -12.12 17.93 -15.55
N ARG A 324 -10.83 17.60 -15.75
CA ARG A 324 -10.33 16.22 -15.75
C ARG A 324 -9.97 15.72 -14.35
N GLN A 325 -10.07 14.41 -14.14
CA GLN A 325 -9.61 13.75 -12.91
C GLN A 325 -8.10 13.48 -12.98
N VAL A 326 -7.46 13.43 -11.81
CA VAL A 326 -6.04 13.12 -11.65
C VAL A 326 -5.84 11.99 -10.66
N LEU A 327 -5.01 11.02 -11.04
CA LEU A 327 -4.53 9.97 -10.14
C LEU A 327 -3.08 10.29 -9.74
N PHE A 328 -2.84 10.47 -8.45
CA PHE A 328 -1.50 10.67 -7.90
C PHE A 328 -1.06 9.44 -7.08
N LEU A 329 -0.19 8.63 -7.66
CA LEU A 329 0.39 7.45 -7.02
C LEU A 329 1.61 7.81 -6.19
N LEU A 330 1.59 7.37 -4.94
CA LEU A 330 2.69 7.43 -4.00
C LEU A 330 3.01 6.02 -3.49
N PRO A 331 4.27 5.72 -3.09
CA PRO A 331 4.57 4.51 -2.36
C PRO A 331 3.69 4.41 -1.09
N GLU A 332 3.25 3.21 -0.72
CA GLU A 332 2.26 3.00 0.36
C GLU A 332 2.68 3.63 1.70
N ILE A 333 3.99 3.71 1.95
CA ILE A 333 4.58 4.29 3.17
C ILE A 333 4.56 5.84 3.13
N ALA A 334 4.56 6.45 1.95
CA ALA A 334 4.56 7.91 1.77
C ALA A 334 3.17 8.53 1.96
N LEU A 335 2.11 7.72 2.04
CA LEU A 335 0.73 8.20 2.19
C LEU A 335 0.41 8.77 3.59
N THR A 336 1.30 8.61 4.56
CA THR A 336 1.16 9.16 5.92
C THR A 336 1.94 10.46 6.12
N THR A 337 2.43 11.09 5.05
CA THR A 337 3.39 12.20 5.11
C THR A 337 2.74 13.58 5.08
N HIS A 338 3.52 14.60 5.43
CA HIS A 338 3.20 16.03 5.25
C HIS A 338 2.73 16.40 3.83
N ILE A 339 3.03 15.58 2.81
CA ILE A 339 2.54 15.80 1.45
C ILE A 339 1.01 15.79 1.42
N LEU A 340 0.38 14.91 2.19
CA LEU A 340 -1.09 14.79 2.23
C LEU A 340 -1.75 16.01 2.89
N SER A 341 -1.17 16.53 3.99
CA SER A 341 -1.69 17.76 4.61
C SER A 341 -1.50 18.98 3.70
N ARG A 342 -0.36 19.06 3.00
CA ARG A 342 -0.13 20.09 1.97
C ARG A 342 -1.17 19.99 0.85
N LEU A 343 -1.34 18.82 0.24
CA LEU A 343 -2.28 18.63 -0.87
C LEU A 343 -3.74 18.88 -0.44
N ARG A 344 -4.13 18.51 0.78
CA ARG A 344 -5.45 18.87 1.34
C ARG A 344 -5.65 20.38 1.44
N ALA A 345 -4.61 21.13 1.80
CA ALA A 345 -4.69 22.59 1.82
C ALA A 345 -4.87 23.20 0.41
N TYR A 346 -4.37 22.53 -0.64
CA TYR A 346 -4.52 22.97 -2.03
C TYR A 346 -5.87 22.61 -2.67
N PHE A 347 -6.36 21.39 -2.41
CA PHE A 347 -7.49 20.81 -3.15
C PHE A 347 -8.76 20.61 -2.31
N GLY A 348 -8.70 20.84 -1.00
CA GLY A 348 -9.85 20.78 -0.10
C GLY A 348 -10.65 19.48 -0.22
N GLU A 349 -11.96 19.63 -0.41
CA GLU A 349 -12.92 18.53 -0.52
C GLU A 349 -12.85 17.76 -1.85
N GLU A 350 -12.20 18.31 -2.89
CA GLU A 350 -12.06 17.64 -4.19
C GLU A 350 -11.00 16.52 -4.17
N LEU A 351 -10.28 16.38 -3.05
CA LEU A 351 -9.20 15.42 -2.85
C LEU A 351 -9.66 14.13 -2.13
N GLY A 352 -9.60 13.00 -2.83
CA GLY A 352 -9.74 11.67 -2.27
C GLY A 352 -8.39 11.03 -1.90
N VAL A 353 -8.38 10.17 -0.87
CA VAL A 353 -7.19 9.40 -0.48
C VAL A 353 -7.56 7.91 -0.43
N TYR A 354 -6.79 7.05 -1.10
CA TYR A 354 -7.10 5.62 -1.22
C TYR A 354 -5.90 4.71 -0.94
N HIS A 355 -6.01 3.87 0.10
CA HIS A 355 -4.98 2.89 0.45
C HIS A 355 -5.51 1.67 1.21
N SER A 356 -4.66 0.64 1.33
CA SER A 356 -4.98 -0.64 1.97
C SER A 356 -5.44 -0.54 3.43
N LYS A 357 -5.01 0.47 4.20
CA LYS A 357 -5.42 0.62 5.60
C LYS A 357 -6.84 1.18 5.82
N TYR A 358 -7.53 1.62 4.76
CA TYR A 358 -8.93 2.03 4.85
C TYR A 358 -9.82 0.79 5.00
N SER A 359 -10.85 0.93 5.85
CA SER A 359 -11.92 -0.05 6.01
C SER A 359 -12.69 -0.24 4.69
N ASN A 360 -13.41 -1.36 4.58
CA ASN A 360 -14.17 -1.66 3.38
C ASN A 360 -15.25 -0.59 3.09
N ASN A 361 -15.90 -0.03 4.11
CA ASN A 361 -16.92 1.02 3.96
C ASN A 361 -16.32 2.29 3.37
N GLU A 362 -15.21 2.77 3.95
CA GLU A 362 -14.50 3.96 3.46
C GLU A 362 -14.05 3.78 2.00
N ARG A 363 -13.59 2.58 1.61
CA ARG A 363 -13.21 2.31 0.23
C ARG A 363 -14.39 2.36 -0.74
N ILE A 364 -15.58 1.96 -0.32
CA ILE A 364 -16.80 2.02 -1.14
C ILE A 364 -17.26 3.47 -1.31
N GLU A 365 -17.22 4.26 -0.25
CA GLU A 365 -17.53 5.69 -0.33
C GLU A 365 -16.61 6.41 -1.31
N ILE A 366 -15.30 6.15 -1.23
CA ILE A 366 -14.33 6.69 -2.18
C ILE A 366 -14.64 6.20 -3.59
N TRP A 367 -14.93 4.90 -3.77
CA TRP A 367 -15.31 4.33 -5.06
C TRP A 367 -16.51 5.08 -5.68
N LYS A 368 -17.58 5.27 -4.91
CA LYS A 368 -18.79 6.00 -5.32
C LYS A 368 -18.48 7.47 -5.62
N LYS A 369 -17.67 8.15 -4.79
CA LYS A 369 -17.30 9.57 -4.99
C LYS A 369 -16.43 9.78 -6.22
N VAL A 370 -15.53 8.85 -6.55
CA VAL A 370 -14.74 8.88 -7.79
C VAL A 370 -15.62 8.65 -9.01
N ALA A 371 -16.51 7.64 -8.96
CA ALA A 371 -17.46 7.34 -10.04
C ALA A 371 -18.44 8.50 -10.29
N ALA A 372 -18.88 9.17 -9.22
CA ALA A 372 -19.75 10.35 -9.28
C ALA A 372 -19.00 11.63 -9.65
N HIS A 373 -17.69 11.54 -9.96
CA HIS A 373 -16.83 12.67 -10.33
C HIS A 373 -16.73 13.78 -9.25
N LYS A 374 -17.04 13.44 -7.99
CA LYS A 374 -16.91 14.35 -6.82
C LYS A 374 -15.44 14.56 -6.44
N TYR A 375 -14.63 13.51 -6.51
CA TYR A 375 -13.18 13.64 -6.36
C TYR A 375 -12.53 13.92 -7.72
N LYS A 376 -11.91 15.10 -7.82
CA LYS A 376 -11.12 15.52 -8.99
C LYS A 376 -9.68 15.04 -8.88
N VAL A 377 -9.17 14.89 -7.67
CA VAL A 377 -7.84 14.32 -7.42
C VAL A 377 -7.98 13.14 -6.49
N VAL A 378 -7.31 12.04 -6.83
CA VAL A 378 -7.16 10.91 -5.93
C VAL A 378 -5.69 10.64 -5.68
N ILE A 379 -5.27 10.73 -4.42
CA ILE A 379 -3.96 10.25 -3.99
C ILE A 379 -4.10 8.80 -3.51
N GLY A 380 -3.20 7.92 -3.91
CA GLY A 380 -3.23 6.57 -3.36
C GLY A 380 -2.00 5.72 -3.61
N ALA A 381 -2.04 4.53 -3.04
CA ALA A 381 -1.06 3.48 -3.31
C ALA A 381 -1.40 2.80 -4.64
N ARG A 382 -0.67 1.72 -4.97
CA ARG A 382 -0.92 0.83 -6.12
C ARG A 382 -2.40 0.45 -6.34
N SER A 383 -3.18 0.29 -5.27
CA SER A 383 -4.59 -0.12 -5.36
C SER A 383 -5.52 0.97 -5.91
N ALA A 384 -5.10 2.23 -5.94
CA ALA A 384 -5.90 3.34 -6.48
C ALA A 384 -6.08 3.26 -8.00
N LEU A 385 -5.25 2.47 -8.69
CA LEU A 385 -5.42 2.17 -10.12
C LEU A 385 -6.74 1.47 -10.45
N TRP A 386 -7.38 0.85 -9.46
CA TRP A 386 -8.63 0.14 -9.65
C TRP A 386 -9.86 1.05 -9.60
N LEU A 387 -9.72 2.33 -9.26
CA LEU A 387 -10.85 3.22 -9.07
C LEU A 387 -11.56 3.58 -10.38
N PRO A 388 -12.88 3.82 -10.34
CA PRO A 388 -13.72 4.04 -11.52
C PRO A 388 -13.63 5.49 -12.04
N PHE A 389 -12.46 5.90 -12.52
CA PHE A 389 -12.30 7.22 -13.15
C PHE A 389 -13.13 7.31 -14.44
N ARG A 390 -13.75 8.48 -14.69
CA ARG A 390 -14.52 8.75 -15.93
C ARG A 390 -13.71 9.58 -16.91
N ASP A 391 -13.12 10.68 -16.43
CA ASP A 391 -12.37 11.63 -17.25
C ASP A 391 -10.93 11.80 -16.73
N LEU A 392 -10.21 10.67 -16.60
CA LEU A 392 -8.81 10.67 -16.14
C LEU A 392 -7.91 11.37 -17.16
N GLY A 393 -7.36 12.53 -16.80
CA GLY A 393 -6.53 13.35 -17.67
C GLY A 393 -5.03 13.25 -17.40
N LEU A 394 -4.67 12.92 -16.16
CA LEU A 394 -3.28 12.90 -15.70
C LEU A 394 -3.07 11.78 -14.68
N ILE A 395 -1.97 11.06 -14.81
CA ILE A 395 -1.47 10.13 -13.80
C ILE A 395 -0.06 10.55 -13.42
N ILE A 396 0.19 10.80 -12.14
CA ILE A 396 1.52 11.07 -11.61
C ILE A 396 1.95 9.88 -10.77
N VAL A 397 3.16 9.38 -10.99
CA VAL A 397 3.77 8.30 -10.19
C VAL A 397 5.04 8.86 -9.56
N ASP A 398 4.99 9.21 -8.27
CA ASP A 398 6.20 9.66 -7.56
C ASP A 398 7.02 8.47 -7.10
N GLU A 399 8.33 8.68 -6.98
CA GLU A 399 9.32 7.65 -6.67
C GLU A 399 9.11 6.39 -7.52
N GLU A 400 9.00 6.55 -8.85
CA GLU A 400 8.60 5.46 -9.77
C GLU A 400 9.45 4.18 -9.67
N HIS A 401 10.70 4.29 -9.20
CA HIS A 401 11.60 3.16 -8.97
C HIS A 401 11.23 2.30 -7.75
N ASP A 402 10.29 2.73 -6.92
CA ASP A 402 9.96 2.06 -5.66
C ASP A 402 9.37 0.67 -5.89
N SER A 403 9.99 -0.35 -5.31
CA SER A 403 9.56 -1.75 -5.46
C SER A 403 8.17 -2.04 -4.86
N SER A 404 7.62 -1.18 -4.00
CA SER A 404 6.26 -1.33 -3.47
C SER A 404 5.17 -1.24 -4.55
N TYR A 405 5.49 -0.68 -5.72
CA TYR A 405 4.60 -0.67 -6.88
C TYR A 405 4.39 -2.05 -7.49
N LYS A 406 5.29 -3.02 -7.28
CA LYS A 406 5.06 -4.42 -7.66
C LYS A 406 4.27 -5.15 -6.56
N GLN A 407 3.16 -5.78 -6.95
CA GLN A 407 2.49 -6.76 -6.11
C GLN A 407 3.15 -8.13 -6.23
N VAL A 408 3.35 -8.81 -5.10
CA VAL A 408 3.99 -10.14 -5.05
C VAL A 408 2.95 -11.26 -4.89
N ASP A 409 2.13 -11.19 -3.85
CA ASP A 409 1.01 -12.11 -3.62
C ASP A 409 -0.12 -11.38 -2.88
N PRO A 410 -1.38 -11.81 -3.04
CA PRO A 410 -1.88 -12.80 -4.02
C PRO A 410 -1.80 -12.30 -5.48
N PRO A 411 -2.21 -13.09 -6.50
CA PRO A 411 -2.48 -12.57 -7.85
C PRO A 411 -3.33 -11.28 -7.82
N PRO A 412 -3.14 -10.35 -8.77
CA PRO A 412 -2.56 -10.53 -10.10
C PRO A 412 -1.06 -10.24 -10.27
N ARG A 413 -0.31 -9.98 -9.17
CA ARG A 413 1.13 -9.68 -9.21
C ARG A 413 1.55 -8.56 -10.17
N PHE A 414 0.66 -7.59 -10.37
CA PHE A 414 0.85 -6.52 -11.33
C PHE A 414 1.89 -5.50 -10.84
N HIS A 415 2.47 -4.74 -11.79
CA HIS A 415 3.30 -3.58 -11.49
C HIS A 415 2.50 -2.30 -11.72
N ALA A 416 2.32 -1.50 -10.67
CA ALA A 416 1.46 -0.32 -10.69
C ALA A 416 1.93 0.74 -11.71
N ARG A 417 3.24 1.04 -11.79
CA ARG A 417 3.78 1.95 -12.82
C ARG A 417 3.40 1.55 -14.24
N ASP A 418 3.65 0.30 -14.63
CA ASP A 418 3.38 -0.17 -15.99
C ASP A 418 1.87 -0.22 -16.27
N SER A 419 1.09 -0.59 -15.25
CA SER A 419 -0.39 -0.58 -15.33
C SER A 419 -0.96 0.84 -15.39
N ALA A 420 -0.31 1.82 -14.74
CA ALA A 420 -0.66 3.23 -14.84
C ALA A 420 -0.42 3.76 -16.26
N ILE A 421 0.71 3.38 -16.89
CA ILE A 421 1.01 3.75 -18.28
C ILE A 421 -0.02 3.15 -19.23
N TYR A 422 -0.42 1.90 -19.01
CA TYR A 422 -1.49 1.27 -19.79
C TYR A 422 -2.85 1.93 -19.57
N LEU A 423 -3.23 2.19 -18.31
CA LEU A 423 -4.46 2.90 -17.93
C LEU A 423 -4.52 4.29 -18.60
N ALA A 424 -3.41 5.02 -18.60
CA ALA A 424 -3.33 6.31 -19.28
C ALA A 424 -3.54 6.18 -20.79
N GLY A 425 -3.04 5.11 -21.41
CA GLY A 425 -3.27 4.83 -22.83
C GLY A 425 -4.76 4.64 -23.16
N ILE A 426 -5.50 3.88 -22.34
CA ILE A 426 -6.94 3.65 -22.56
C ILE A 426 -7.80 4.87 -22.21
N CYS A 427 -7.37 5.69 -21.25
CA CYS A 427 -8.06 6.93 -20.86
C CYS A 427 -7.63 8.16 -21.67
N GLN A 428 -6.64 8.02 -22.57
CA GLN A 428 -5.99 9.14 -23.26
C GLN A 428 -5.41 10.20 -22.30
N ALA A 429 -4.96 9.75 -21.13
CA ALA A 429 -4.32 10.58 -20.12
C ALA A 429 -2.82 10.75 -20.39
N LYS A 430 -2.23 11.79 -19.80
CA LYS A 430 -0.76 11.95 -19.74
C LYS A 430 -0.20 11.29 -18.48
N VAL A 431 1.04 10.83 -18.55
CA VAL A 431 1.75 10.24 -17.41
C VAL A 431 3.00 11.05 -17.09
N LEU A 432 3.16 11.37 -15.80
CA LEU A 432 4.40 11.89 -15.25
C LEU A 432 5.03 10.85 -14.31
N LEU A 433 6.24 10.41 -14.63
CA LEU A 433 7.04 9.57 -13.76
C LEU A 433 8.04 10.46 -13.01
N GLY A 434 7.93 10.52 -11.70
CA GLY A 434 8.77 11.34 -10.85
C GLY A 434 9.83 10.50 -10.15
N SER A 435 11.11 10.90 -10.26
CA SER A 435 12.15 10.25 -9.44
C SER A 435 13.44 11.07 -9.33
N ALA A 436 14.16 10.90 -8.22
CA ALA A 436 15.57 11.32 -8.14
C ALA A 436 16.51 10.27 -8.77
N THR A 437 16.17 9.00 -8.61
CA THR A 437 16.94 7.84 -9.03
C THR A 437 16.05 6.91 -9.85
N PRO A 438 15.74 7.27 -11.11
CA PRO A 438 14.83 6.50 -11.95
C PRO A 438 15.29 5.05 -12.12
N SER A 439 14.35 4.15 -12.35
CA SER A 439 14.62 2.75 -12.66
C SER A 439 15.34 2.61 -14.00
N ILE A 440 16.12 1.54 -14.14
CA ILE A 440 16.86 1.24 -15.37
C ILE A 440 15.90 1.04 -16.55
N GLU A 441 14.74 0.41 -16.31
CA GLU A 441 13.71 0.23 -17.34
C GLU A 441 13.15 1.58 -17.83
N THR A 442 12.93 2.54 -16.93
CA THR A 442 12.42 3.87 -17.30
C THR A 442 13.47 4.68 -18.06
N LEU A 443 14.74 4.66 -17.62
CA LEU A 443 15.85 5.31 -18.33
C LEU A 443 16.09 4.72 -19.73
N HIS A 444 15.96 3.40 -19.87
CA HIS A 444 16.07 2.74 -21.18
C HIS A 444 14.95 3.15 -22.14
N ASN A 445 13.72 3.32 -21.64
CA ASN A 445 12.61 3.80 -22.47
C ASN A 445 12.80 5.25 -22.89
N VAL A 446 13.40 6.09 -22.04
CA VAL A 446 13.86 7.44 -22.43
C VAL A 446 14.94 7.35 -23.50
N GLN A 447 15.97 6.51 -23.33
CA GLN A 447 17.04 6.34 -24.31
C GLN A 447 16.51 5.87 -25.68
N LYS A 448 15.45 5.07 -25.70
CA LYS A 448 14.75 4.62 -26.92
C LYS A 448 13.79 5.65 -27.52
N GLY A 449 13.62 6.82 -26.91
CA GLY A 449 12.67 7.85 -27.35
C GLY A 449 11.20 7.47 -27.14
N LYS A 450 10.90 6.48 -26.29
CA LYS A 450 9.51 6.13 -25.97
C LYS A 450 8.89 7.09 -24.96
N TYR A 451 9.71 7.57 -24.02
CA TYR A 451 9.30 8.53 -22.98
C TYR A 451 10.02 9.84 -23.20
N GLY A 452 9.33 10.94 -22.94
CA GLY A 452 9.96 12.26 -22.82
C GLY A 452 10.83 12.34 -21.56
N PHE A 453 11.77 13.27 -21.53
CA PHE A 453 12.71 13.42 -20.42
C PHE A 453 12.91 14.89 -20.06
N VAL A 454 12.78 15.18 -18.76
CA VAL A 454 13.04 16.50 -18.20
C VAL A 454 13.89 16.33 -16.93
N ALA A 455 14.96 17.12 -16.83
CA ALA A 455 15.89 17.06 -15.71
C ALA A 455 15.86 18.34 -14.87
N LEU A 456 15.68 18.18 -13.57
CA LEU A 456 15.82 19.21 -12.54
C LEU A 456 17.11 18.97 -11.76
N LYS A 457 18.19 19.59 -12.25
CA LYS A 457 19.55 19.38 -11.73
C LYS A 457 19.87 20.20 -10.48
N GLN A 458 19.14 21.29 -10.23
CA GLN A 458 19.37 22.16 -9.08
C GLN A 458 18.44 21.78 -7.92
N ARG A 459 18.99 21.72 -6.70
CA ARG A 459 18.18 21.67 -5.47
C ARG A 459 17.45 23.01 -5.31
N HIS A 460 16.26 22.97 -4.71
CA HIS A 460 15.57 24.19 -4.30
C HIS A 460 16.50 24.98 -3.36
N GLN A 461 16.69 26.28 -3.60
CA GLN A 461 17.60 27.18 -2.86
C GLN A 461 19.12 27.00 -3.08
N GLY A 462 19.58 26.19 -4.05
CA GLY A 462 21.00 26.20 -4.48
C GLY A 462 22.00 25.48 -3.56
N VAL A 463 21.52 24.62 -2.66
CA VAL A 463 22.34 23.90 -1.67
C VAL A 463 23.20 22.78 -2.30
N ALA A 464 24.46 22.65 -1.87
CA ALA A 464 25.39 21.63 -2.35
C ALA A 464 24.96 20.19 -2.00
N LEU A 465 25.44 19.21 -2.78
CA LEU A 465 25.30 17.78 -2.45
C LEU A 465 26.21 17.44 -1.26
N PRO A 466 25.77 16.53 -0.35
CA PRO A 466 26.56 16.18 0.82
C PRO A 466 27.81 15.39 0.43
N GLU A 467 28.86 15.52 1.22
CA GLU A 467 30.09 14.73 1.04
C GLU A 467 29.84 13.27 1.45
N ILE A 468 30.16 12.33 0.56
CA ILE A 468 30.01 10.89 0.81
C ILE A 468 31.38 10.26 1.04
N ILE A 469 31.57 9.67 2.23
CA ILE A 469 32.83 9.11 2.70
C ILE A 469 32.66 7.58 2.87
N PRO A 470 33.22 6.76 1.97
CA PRO A 470 33.25 5.31 2.15
C PRO A 470 34.31 4.92 3.18
N VAL A 471 33.90 4.19 4.22
CA VAL A 471 34.77 3.72 5.31
C VAL A 471 34.91 2.21 5.25
N ASN A 472 36.15 1.72 5.28
CA ASN A 472 36.45 0.30 5.26
C ASN A 472 36.28 -0.33 6.65
N ALA A 473 35.21 -1.10 6.85
CA ALA A 473 34.86 -1.71 8.12
C ALA A 473 35.84 -2.80 8.60
N LYS A 474 36.78 -3.30 7.77
CA LYS A 474 37.75 -4.33 8.19
C LYS A 474 38.79 -3.83 9.19
N ASN A 475 39.15 -2.54 9.12
CA ASN A 475 40.30 -2.00 9.83
C ASN A 475 39.92 -1.00 10.94
N THR A 476 38.64 -0.65 11.07
CA THR A 476 38.16 0.49 11.87
C THR A 476 36.99 0.17 12.80
N GLN A 477 36.68 -1.12 13.02
CA GLN A 477 35.66 -1.53 14.00
C GLN A 477 36.11 -1.18 15.42
N SER A 478 35.22 -0.53 16.18
CA SER A 478 35.49 -0.16 17.56
C SER A 478 35.38 -1.37 18.49
N SER A 479 36.12 -1.36 19.61
CA SER A 479 35.88 -2.29 20.72
C SER A 479 34.52 -2.08 21.40
N LEU A 480 33.86 -0.94 21.12
CA LEU A 480 32.61 -0.51 21.74
C LEU A 480 31.37 -1.12 21.07
N SER A 481 31.39 -1.32 19.75
CA SER A 481 30.34 -2.01 19.01
C SER A 481 30.90 -2.73 17.77
N PRO A 482 30.49 -3.99 17.51
CA PRO A 482 30.92 -4.73 16.32
C PRO A 482 30.33 -4.20 15.00
N VAL A 483 29.37 -3.25 15.06
CA VAL A 483 28.64 -2.73 13.88
C VAL A 483 29.03 -1.28 13.54
N LEU A 484 29.64 -0.55 14.49
CA LEU A 484 29.94 0.88 14.33
C LEU A 484 31.46 1.08 14.23
N THR A 485 31.93 1.63 13.11
CA THR A 485 33.31 2.08 12.94
C THR A 485 33.61 3.32 13.76
N LEU A 486 34.89 3.52 14.08
CA LEU A 486 35.36 4.71 14.80
C LEU A 486 35.02 6.01 14.07
N ASP A 487 35.15 6.04 12.73
CA ASP A 487 34.80 7.20 11.90
C ASP A 487 33.32 7.57 12.00
N LEU A 488 32.44 6.56 12.07
CA LEU A 488 31.01 6.82 12.25
C LEU A 488 30.72 7.33 13.66
N LEU A 489 31.36 6.75 14.68
CA LEU A 489 31.17 7.19 16.08
C LEU A 489 31.66 8.61 16.31
N SER A 490 32.82 8.99 15.76
CA SER A 490 33.31 10.37 15.83
C SER A 490 32.39 11.33 15.09
N GLY A 491 31.96 10.96 13.87
CA GLY A 491 31.00 11.73 13.11
C GLY A 491 29.69 11.97 13.86
N ILE A 492 29.15 10.94 14.52
CA ILE A 492 27.94 11.04 15.36
C ILE A 492 28.18 12.04 16.50
N GLN A 493 29.31 11.88 17.21
CA GLN A 493 29.62 12.72 18.37
C GLN A 493 29.76 14.21 17.99
N ASP A 494 30.46 14.51 16.89
CA ASP A 494 30.65 15.88 16.42
C ASP A 494 29.31 16.51 16.01
N THR A 495 28.50 15.75 15.28
CA THR A 495 27.19 16.20 14.79
C THR A 495 26.26 16.58 15.94
N ILE A 496 26.20 15.75 16.98
CA ILE A 496 25.29 15.99 18.11
C ILE A 496 25.82 17.11 19.01
N LYS A 497 27.15 17.28 19.12
CA LYS A 497 27.75 18.44 19.82
C LYS A 497 27.40 19.77 19.17
N GLU A 498 27.25 19.79 17.85
CA GLU A 498 26.77 20.96 17.09
C GLU A 498 25.26 21.20 17.25
N GLY A 499 24.54 20.38 18.02
CA GLY A 499 23.10 20.45 18.19
C GLY A 499 22.31 19.94 16.97
N LYS A 500 22.97 19.27 16.03
CA LYS A 500 22.36 18.71 14.82
C LYS A 500 21.99 17.24 15.02
N GLN A 501 21.21 16.70 14.08
CA GLN A 501 20.64 15.35 14.18
C GLN A 501 21.32 14.36 13.24
N VAL A 502 21.27 13.08 13.62
CA VAL A 502 21.86 11.97 12.89
C VAL A 502 20.79 10.97 12.44
N ILE A 503 20.92 10.47 11.21
CA ILE A 503 20.17 9.31 10.73
C ILE A 503 21.12 8.13 10.50
N LEU A 504 20.80 6.95 11.05
CA LEU A 504 21.50 5.70 10.78
C LEU A 504 20.60 4.73 10.02
N PHE A 505 21.07 4.31 8.86
CA PHE A 505 20.34 3.45 7.94
C PHE A 505 20.88 2.02 7.92
N GLN A 506 19.98 1.06 8.03
CA GLN A 506 20.27 -0.36 7.79
C GLN A 506 19.23 -1.00 6.86
N ASN A 507 19.68 -1.50 5.71
CA ASN A 507 18.82 -2.13 4.70
C ASN A 507 18.28 -3.49 5.12
N LYS A 508 18.98 -4.19 6.01
CA LYS A 508 18.45 -5.40 6.62
C LYS A 508 17.48 -4.99 7.72
N ARG A 509 16.19 -5.25 7.47
CA ARG A 509 15.25 -5.63 8.53
C ARG A 509 16.04 -6.49 9.49
N GLY A 510 15.96 -6.20 10.79
CA GLY A 510 16.61 -7.04 11.76
C GLY A 510 16.32 -8.49 11.38
N TYR A 511 17.34 -9.35 11.39
CA TYR A 511 17.05 -10.76 11.48
C TYR A 511 16.03 -10.86 12.60
N ALA A 512 14.86 -11.31 12.20
CA ALA A 512 13.77 -11.57 13.09
C ALA A 512 14.42 -12.43 14.20
N PRO A 513 14.48 -11.93 15.45
CA PRO A 513 15.43 -12.43 16.45
C PRO A 513 15.34 -13.94 16.45
N PHE A 514 16.43 -14.69 16.42
CA PHE A 514 16.33 -16.15 16.43
C PHE A 514 17.11 -16.71 17.59
N LEU A 515 16.65 -17.85 18.10
CA LEU A 515 17.40 -18.56 19.13
C LEU A 515 18.52 -19.34 18.44
N LEU A 516 19.72 -19.26 19.01
CA LEU A 516 20.91 -19.98 18.56
C LEU A 516 21.52 -20.68 19.76
N CYS A 517 21.84 -21.97 19.62
CA CYS A 517 22.69 -22.66 20.57
C CYS A 517 24.13 -22.18 20.42
N GLY A 518 24.68 -21.54 21.46
CA GLY A 518 26.06 -21.06 21.47
C GLY A 518 27.12 -22.18 21.45
N SER A 519 26.73 -23.42 21.76
CA SER A 519 27.64 -24.56 21.82
C SER A 519 27.70 -25.37 20.53
N CYS A 520 26.58 -25.58 19.83
CA CYS A 520 26.53 -26.42 18.61
C CYS A 520 25.98 -25.71 17.37
N GLY A 521 25.55 -24.45 17.50
CA GLY A 521 25.02 -23.68 16.37
C GLY A 521 23.59 -24.03 15.96
N PHE A 522 22.88 -24.88 16.69
CA PHE A 522 21.48 -25.21 16.38
C PHE A 522 20.58 -23.96 16.38
N VAL A 523 19.77 -23.81 15.32
CA VAL A 523 18.74 -22.77 15.18
C VAL A 523 17.36 -23.44 15.03
N PRO A 524 16.34 -23.08 15.83
CA PRO A 524 14.99 -23.62 15.69
C PRO A 524 14.42 -23.37 14.29
N GLN A 525 14.00 -24.45 13.64
CA GLN A 525 13.39 -24.45 12.31
C GLN A 525 11.87 -24.63 12.42
N CYS A 526 11.13 -24.09 11.44
CA CYS A 526 9.69 -24.31 11.36
C CYS A 526 9.39 -25.75 10.93
N LYS A 527 8.40 -26.39 11.57
CA LYS A 527 7.95 -27.73 11.16
C LYS A 527 7.23 -27.73 9.80
N ASN A 528 6.60 -26.60 9.46
CA ASN A 528 5.75 -26.45 8.27
C ASN A 528 6.45 -25.75 7.10
N CYS A 529 7.57 -25.09 7.34
CA CYS A 529 8.32 -24.31 6.34
C CYS A 529 9.81 -24.59 6.54
N ASP A 530 10.60 -24.63 5.48
CA ASP A 530 12.04 -24.86 5.61
C ASP A 530 12.77 -23.52 5.86
N VAL A 531 12.47 -22.93 7.02
CA VAL A 531 12.93 -21.60 7.43
C VAL A 531 13.13 -21.57 8.94
N SER A 532 14.05 -20.73 9.40
CA SER A 532 14.26 -20.48 10.82
C SER A 532 13.06 -19.76 11.45
N LEU A 533 12.80 -20.07 12.72
CA LEU A 533 11.75 -19.42 13.51
C LEU A 533 12.23 -18.11 14.11
N THR A 534 11.33 -17.13 14.12
CA THR A 534 11.52 -15.81 14.73
C THR A 534 11.07 -15.82 16.18
N TYR A 535 11.97 -15.54 17.11
CA TYR A 535 11.70 -15.21 18.49
C TYR A 535 11.15 -13.79 18.67
N HIS A 536 9.91 -13.69 19.15
CA HIS A 536 9.25 -12.46 19.55
C HIS A 536 9.36 -12.28 21.06
N LYS A 537 10.23 -11.36 21.51
CA LYS A 537 10.47 -11.06 22.93
C LYS A 537 9.18 -10.63 23.67
N ALA A 538 8.35 -9.77 23.05
CA ALA A 538 7.14 -9.23 23.68
C ALA A 538 6.09 -10.30 24.05
N THR A 539 6.02 -11.38 23.27
CA THR A 539 5.07 -12.48 23.50
C THR A 539 5.74 -13.75 24.03
N ASP A 540 7.06 -13.70 24.22
CA ASP A 540 7.95 -14.82 24.53
C ASP A 540 7.63 -16.10 23.72
N LYS A 541 7.55 -15.97 22.39
CA LYS A 541 7.16 -17.06 21.46
C LYS A 541 7.99 -17.05 20.19
N LEU A 542 8.20 -18.25 19.63
CA LEU A 542 8.76 -18.45 18.30
C LEU A 542 7.63 -18.41 17.26
N HIS A 543 7.69 -17.56 16.25
CA HIS A 543 6.74 -17.45 15.16
C HIS A 543 7.40 -17.73 13.81
N CYS A 544 6.68 -18.37 12.91
CA CYS A 544 7.04 -18.45 11.51
C CYS A 544 6.29 -17.37 10.72
N HIS A 545 7.00 -16.46 10.05
CA HIS A 545 6.37 -15.42 9.21
C HIS A 545 5.69 -15.96 7.94
N TYR A 546 6.09 -17.15 7.48
CA TYR A 546 5.54 -17.74 6.27
C TYR A 546 4.20 -18.45 6.52
N CYS A 547 4.10 -19.26 7.57
CA CYS A 547 2.89 -20.05 7.86
C CYS A 547 2.10 -19.59 9.09
N GLY A 548 2.61 -18.64 9.87
CA GLY A 548 1.95 -18.15 11.07
C GLY A 548 2.02 -19.09 12.29
N THR A 549 2.65 -20.26 12.17
CA THR A 549 2.80 -21.20 13.30
C THR A 549 3.54 -20.55 14.45
N LYS A 550 3.02 -20.73 15.67
CA LYS A 550 3.61 -20.25 16.91
C LYS A 550 4.06 -21.45 17.76
N SER A 551 5.21 -21.36 18.39
CA SER A 551 5.72 -22.35 19.35
C SER A 551 6.39 -21.69 20.55
N ALA A 552 6.53 -22.42 21.65
CA ALA A 552 7.27 -21.95 22.81
C ALA A 552 8.79 -21.83 22.49
N PRO A 553 9.52 -20.93 23.16
CA PRO A 553 10.97 -20.85 23.06
C PRO A 553 11.64 -22.10 23.62
N ILE A 554 12.79 -22.48 23.05
CA ILE A 554 13.56 -23.63 23.54
C ILE A 554 14.44 -23.20 24.72
N LYS A 555 14.40 -23.96 25.82
CA LYS A 555 15.28 -23.75 26.99
C LYS A 555 16.54 -24.61 26.94
N HIS A 556 16.45 -25.77 26.29
CA HIS A 556 17.56 -26.68 26.06
C HIS A 556 17.68 -26.96 24.56
N CYS A 557 18.91 -27.09 24.08
CA CYS A 557 19.17 -27.41 22.68
C CYS A 557 18.69 -28.85 22.39
N PRO A 558 17.78 -29.07 21.42
CA PRO A 558 17.36 -30.42 21.07
C PRO A 558 18.46 -31.25 20.39
N GLN A 559 19.51 -30.60 19.88
CA GLN A 559 20.64 -31.28 19.21
C GLN A 559 21.76 -31.71 20.17
N CYS A 560 22.10 -30.89 21.17
CA CYS A 560 23.22 -31.16 22.07
C CYS A 560 22.85 -31.17 23.57
N GLY A 561 21.59 -30.96 23.94
CA GLY A 561 21.11 -30.91 25.32
C GLY A 561 21.53 -29.67 26.13
N ASN A 562 22.48 -28.88 25.64
CA ASN A 562 23.02 -27.74 26.37
C ASN A 562 21.98 -26.61 26.53
N ALA A 563 21.97 -25.95 27.69
CA ALA A 563 21.11 -24.81 27.99
C ALA A 563 21.66 -23.47 27.46
N ASN A 564 22.81 -23.48 26.79
CA ASN A 564 23.43 -22.30 26.17
C ASN A 564 22.65 -21.85 24.91
N ILE A 565 21.41 -21.43 25.11
CA ILE A 565 20.53 -20.85 24.09
C ILE A 565 20.56 -19.33 24.25
N SER A 566 20.98 -18.64 23.20
CA SER A 566 21.04 -17.19 23.16
C SER A 566 20.13 -16.66 22.06
N ALA A 567 19.36 -15.62 22.36
CA ALA A 567 18.68 -14.86 21.32
C ALA A 567 19.72 -14.03 20.57
N ARG A 568 19.88 -14.28 19.28
CA ARG A 568 20.67 -13.43 18.40
C ARG A 568 19.75 -12.40 17.77
N THR A 569 19.88 -11.16 18.24
CA THR A 569 19.30 -9.99 17.60
C THR A 569 20.36 -9.37 16.70
N PHE A 570 20.13 -9.38 15.39
CA PHE A 570 20.91 -8.58 14.45
C PHE A 570 19.93 -7.61 13.82
N GLY A 571 19.98 -6.32 14.15
CA GLY A 571 18.98 -5.37 13.66
C GLY A 571 19.09 -4.00 14.30
N THR A 572 18.15 -3.13 13.93
CA THR A 572 17.98 -1.76 14.44
C THR A 572 17.90 -1.71 15.97
N GLU A 573 17.33 -2.74 16.63
CA GLU A 573 17.27 -2.83 18.10
C GLU A 573 18.65 -2.93 18.74
N LYS A 574 19.55 -3.76 18.19
CA LYS A 574 20.89 -3.94 18.76
C LYS A 574 21.72 -2.67 18.62
N ILE A 575 21.51 -1.94 17.53
CA ILE A 575 22.15 -0.65 17.27
C ILE A 575 21.61 0.41 18.24
N GLU A 576 20.30 0.46 18.46
CA GLU A 576 19.67 1.32 19.47
C GLU A 576 20.24 1.05 20.87
N GLU A 577 20.32 -0.21 21.30
CA GLU A 577 20.94 -0.59 22.58
C GLU A 577 22.41 -0.17 22.68
N ASP A 578 23.20 -0.39 21.62
CA ASP A 578 24.61 0.00 21.59
C ASP A 578 24.77 1.52 21.63
N LEU A 579 23.96 2.27 20.88
CA LEU A 579 23.98 3.74 20.90
C LEU A 579 23.53 4.28 22.25
N GLN A 580 22.52 3.70 22.89
CA GLN A 580 22.05 4.15 24.21
C GLN A 580 23.13 3.95 25.28
N ARG A 581 23.95 2.89 25.14
CA ARG A 581 25.10 2.64 26.00
C ARG A 581 26.26 3.60 25.72
N ILE A 582 26.52 3.94 24.46
CA ILE A 582 27.65 4.82 24.06
C ILE A 582 27.31 6.30 24.29
N PHE A 583 26.06 6.69 24.08
CA PHE A 583 25.55 8.07 24.12
C PHE A 583 24.36 8.19 25.11
N PRO A 584 24.57 7.96 26.42
CA PRO A 584 23.48 7.86 27.41
C PRO A 584 22.71 9.17 27.64
N HIS A 585 23.30 10.32 27.26
CA HIS A 585 22.72 11.66 27.45
C HIS A 585 21.88 12.15 26.27
N TYR A 586 21.75 11.36 25.20
CA TYR A 586 21.04 11.77 23.99
C TYR A 586 19.85 10.87 23.71
N THR A 587 18.80 11.43 23.13
CA THR A 587 17.58 10.69 22.82
C THR A 587 17.77 9.93 21.51
N ILE A 588 17.58 8.61 21.56
CA ILE A 588 17.64 7.74 20.39
C ILE A 588 16.23 7.26 20.04
N GLY A 589 15.87 7.38 18.77
CA GLY A 589 14.62 6.89 18.22
C GLY A 589 14.85 5.72 17.28
N ARG A 590 13.89 4.78 17.24
CA ARG A 590 13.90 3.65 16.32
C ARG A 590 12.68 3.63 15.41
N MET A 591 12.92 3.64 14.10
CA MET A 591 11.89 3.55 13.07
C MET A 591 12.04 2.27 12.23
N ASP A 592 11.23 1.27 12.57
CA ASP A 592 11.07 0.05 11.80
C ASP A 592 9.59 -0.38 11.78
N TRP A 593 9.26 -1.38 10.93
CA TRP A 593 7.88 -1.82 10.73
C TRP A 593 7.27 -2.42 12.00
N ASP A 594 8.06 -3.11 12.81
CA ASP A 594 7.59 -3.75 14.05
C ASP A 594 7.32 -2.73 15.16
N SER A 595 8.11 -1.66 15.27
CA SER A 595 7.88 -0.59 16.25
C SER A 595 6.67 0.29 15.92
N MET A 596 6.20 0.25 14.65
CA MET A 596 5.19 1.16 14.07
C MET A 596 3.83 0.51 13.78
N ARG A 597 3.50 -0.64 14.39
CA ARG A 597 2.20 -1.32 14.21
C ARG A 597 1.00 -0.53 14.74
N THR A 598 1.21 0.34 15.74
CA THR A 598 0.13 1.13 16.36
C THR A 598 -0.18 2.39 15.55
N LYS A 599 -1.46 2.62 15.22
CA LYS A 599 -1.92 3.83 14.52
C LYS A 599 -1.46 5.09 15.27
N GLY A 600 -0.85 6.04 14.56
CA GLY A 600 -0.41 7.35 15.08
C GLY A 600 1.02 7.41 15.63
N LYS A 601 1.62 6.29 16.03
CA LYS A 601 2.99 6.28 16.61
C LYS A 601 4.06 6.73 15.62
N GLN A 602 3.88 6.41 14.34
CA GLN A 602 4.76 6.87 13.26
C GLN A 602 4.75 8.40 13.16
N THR A 603 3.56 9.02 13.15
CA THR A 603 3.41 10.48 13.09
C THR A 603 4.04 11.13 14.32
N GLN A 604 3.79 10.59 15.51
CA GLN A 604 4.39 11.10 16.75
C GLN A 604 5.92 11.06 16.72
N LEU A 605 6.53 9.93 16.34
CA LEU A 605 7.99 9.82 16.27
C LEU A 605 8.59 10.79 15.24
N MET A 606 7.86 11.04 14.14
CA MET A 606 8.24 12.04 13.15
C MET A 606 8.19 13.47 13.69
N ASP A 607 7.12 13.81 14.41
CA ASP A 607 6.98 15.12 15.03
C ASP A 607 8.08 15.33 16.08
N GLU A 608 8.40 14.31 16.88
CA GLU A 608 9.47 14.34 17.88
C GLU A 608 10.86 14.49 17.25
N PHE A 609 11.15 13.80 16.15
CA PHE A 609 12.40 13.97 15.43
C PHE A 609 12.46 15.35 14.76
N THR A 610 11.40 15.79 14.09
CA THR A 610 11.37 17.12 13.44
C THR A 610 11.49 18.26 14.46
N SER A 611 10.90 18.11 15.65
CA SER A 611 11.01 19.09 16.73
C SER A 611 12.34 19.06 17.49
N GLY A 612 13.30 18.21 17.09
CA GLY A 612 14.61 18.11 17.75
C GLY A 612 14.64 17.33 19.07
N LYS A 613 13.54 16.64 19.46
CA LYS A 613 13.50 15.86 20.71
C LYS A 613 14.32 14.56 20.61
N ILE A 614 14.47 14.03 19.41
CA ILE A 614 15.28 12.84 19.11
C ILE A 614 16.57 13.30 18.43
N ASN A 615 17.74 12.92 18.94
CA ASN A 615 19.03 13.32 18.37
C ASN A 615 19.51 12.34 17.30
N ILE A 616 19.30 11.04 17.53
CA ILE A 616 19.73 9.96 16.63
C ILE A 616 18.53 9.12 16.25
N LEU A 617 18.27 9.00 14.95
CA LEU A 617 17.22 8.14 14.41
C LEU A 617 17.84 6.93 13.71
N VAL A 618 17.59 5.75 14.25
CA VAL A 618 17.97 4.47 13.63
C VAL A 618 16.78 3.90 12.89
N GLY A 619 16.96 3.53 11.62
CA GLY A 619 15.87 2.84 10.93
C GLY A 619 16.24 2.18 9.62
N THR A 620 15.19 1.59 9.04
CA THR A 620 15.27 0.87 7.77
C THR A 620 14.82 1.77 6.62
N GLN A 621 14.34 1.19 5.52
CA GLN A 621 13.86 1.91 4.33
C GLN A 621 12.78 2.97 4.64
N MET A 622 12.10 2.88 5.79
CA MET A 622 11.08 3.86 6.19
C MET A 622 11.65 5.26 6.49
N VAL A 623 12.90 5.36 6.98
CA VAL A 623 13.52 6.67 7.30
C VAL A 623 13.85 7.47 6.03
N VAL A 624 13.91 6.79 4.89
CA VAL A 624 14.47 7.31 3.65
C VAL A 624 13.39 7.85 2.70
N LYS A 625 12.13 7.42 2.86
CA LYS A 625 11.04 7.70 1.92
C LYS A 625 10.14 8.85 2.41
N GLY A 626 9.91 9.84 1.54
CA GLY A 626 8.82 10.82 1.72
C GLY A 626 8.91 11.79 2.90
N LEU A 627 10.05 11.85 3.60
CA LEU A 627 10.22 12.66 4.82
C LEU A 627 11.31 13.72 4.63
N ASP A 628 11.02 14.96 5.03
CA ASP A 628 11.94 16.09 4.96
C ASP A 628 12.44 16.44 6.36
N PHE A 629 13.75 16.45 6.58
CA PHE A 629 14.36 16.73 7.88
C PHE A 629 15.38 17.84 7.73
N GLU A 630 15.07 19.00 8.31
CA GLU A 630 15.86 20.22 8.12
C GLU A 630 17.20 20.16 8.88
N ASN A 631 17.21 19.58 10.08
CA ASN A 631 18.35 19.59 11.01
C ASN A 631 19.30 18.39 10.89
N VAL A 632 19.16 17.56 9.86
CA VAL A 632 20.01 16.38 9.67
C VAL A 632 21.30 16.75 8.94
N SER A 633 22.44 16.62 9.63
CA SER A 633 23.77 16.87 9.03
C SER A 633 24.60 15.61 8.82
N LEU A 634 24.27 14.50 9.48
CA LEU A 634 24.98 13.23 9.27
C LEU A 634 24.01 12.10 8.94
N VAL A 635 24.38 11.33 7.92
CA VAL A 635 23.72 10.08 7.58
C VAL A 635 24.73 8.94 7.56
N GLY A 636 24.50 7.89 8.34
CA GLY A 636 25.37 6.70 8.40
C GLY A 636 24.72 5.47 7.77
N ILE A 637 25.33 4.90 6.73
CA ILE A 637 24.94 3.60 6.17
C ILE A 637 25.77 2.52 6.86
N LEU A 638 25.10 1.68 7.66
CA LEU A 638 25.78 0.76 8.57
C LEU A 638 26.43 -0.44 7.86
N SER A 639 25.90 -0.86 6.71
CA SER A 639 26.51 -1.92 5.90
C SER A 639 26.06 -1.86 4.45
N ALA A 640 26.94 -1.36 3.56
CA ALA A 640 26.72 -1.45 2.12
C ALA A 640 26.86 -2.88 1.58
N ASP A 641 27.63 -3.76 2.25
CA ASP A 641 27.76 -5.15 1.83
C ASP A 641 26.42 -5.88 1.89
N SER A 642 25.58 -5.55 2.88
CA SER A 642 24.24 -6.11 3.01
C SER A 642 23.30 -5.70 1.86
N LEU A 643 23.55 -4.54 1.25
CA LEU A 643 22.83 -4.04 0.07
C LEU A 643 23.30 -4.74 -1.20
N LEU A 644 24.58 -5.08 -1.32
CA LEU A 644 25.22 -5.58 -2.54
C LEU A 644 25.27 -7.12 -2.66
N SER A 645 24.93 -7.87 -1.60
CA SER A 645 25.15 -9.34 -1.54
C SER A 645 23.90 -10.19 -1.76
N PHE A 646 22.76 -9.59 -2.11
CA PHE A 646 21.51 -10.33 -2.33
C PHE A 646 21.51 -11.03 -3.70
N PRO A 647 21.06 -12.30 -3.82
CA PRO A 647 21.11 -13.08 -5.06
C PRO A 647 19.98 -12.68 -6.02
N ASP A 648 20.03 -11.45 -6.51
CA ASP A 648 19.08 -10.85 -7.46
C ASP A 648 19.87 -9.98 -8.44
N PHE A 649 19.56 -10.04 -9.72
CA PHE A 649 20.27 -9.26 -10.72
C PHE A 649 20.05 -7.75 -10.57
N ARG A 650 18.96 -7.32 -9.91
CA ARG A 650 18.68 -5.90 -9.62
C ARG A 650 19.35 -5.39 -8.36
N VAL A 651 20.19 -6.19 -7.71
CA VAL A 651 20.83 -5.83 -6.44
C VAL A 651 21.64 -4.54 -6.54
N HIS A 652 22.37 -4.34 -7.65
CA HIS A 652 23.16 -3.12 -7.88
C HIS A 652 22.27 -1.89 -8.02
N GLU A 653 21.17 -2.00 -8.76
CA GLU A 653 20.19 -0.92 -8.94
C GLU A 653 19.58 -0.50 -7.61
N ARG A 654 19.08 -1.47 -6.83
CA ARG A 654 18.48 -1.18 -5.52
C ARG A 654 19.52 -0.60 -4.57
N ALA A 655 20.75 -1.12 -4.58
CA ALA A 655 21.82 -0.61 -3.73
C ALA A 655 22.17 0.85 -4.09
N PHE A 656 22.32 1.16 -5.37
CA PHE A 656 22.57 2.52 -5.85
C PHE A 656 21.43 3.47 -5.45
N GLN A 657 20.18 3.12 -5.78
CA GLN A 657 18.99 3.93 -5.48
C GLN A 657 18.85 4.19 -3.98
N LEU A 658 18.98 3.16 -3.14
CA LEU A 658 18.85 3.31 -1.69
C LEU A 658 19.98 4.18 -1.13
N MET A 659 21.22 3.97 -1.53
CA MET A 659 22.35 4.78 -1.04
C MET A 659 22.20 6.24 -1.46
N GLU A 660 21.86 6.53 -2.72
CA GLU A 660 21.58 7.89 -3.20
C GLU A 660 20.42 8.56 -2.44
N GLN A 661 19.31 7.84 -2.23
CA GLN A 661 18.15 8.38 -1.54
C GLN A 661 18.44 8.68 -0.07
N VAL A 662 19.23 7.82 0.58
CA VAL A 662 19.72 7.99 1.96
C VAL A 662 20.66 9.20 2.04
N SER A 663 21.62 9.29 1.12
CA SER A 663 22.56 10.41 1.04
C SER A 663 21.84 11.74 0.85
N GLY A 664 20.78 11.78 0.03
CA GLY A 664 19.96 12.97 -0.22
C GLY A 664 19.18 13.52 0.99
N ARG A 665 19.28 12.90 2.17
CA ARG A 665 18.71 13.40 3.44
C ARG A 665 19.65 14.30 4.22
N ALA A 666 20.96 14.25 3.98
CA ALA A 666 21.93 15.09 4.68
C ALA A 666 22.02 16.51 4.10
N GLY A 667 22.07 17.53 4.98
CA GLY A 667 22.53 18.88 4.67
C GLY A 667 21.59 19.71 3.79
N ARG A 668 20.28 19.74 4.09
CA ARG A 668 19.27 20.42 3.26
C ARG A 668 19.18 21.95 3.40
N GLN A 669 19.53 22.54 4.54
CA GLN A 669 19.55 24.00 4.72
C GLN A 669 20.96 24.60 4.64
N ASP A 670 21.93 24.07 5.39
CA ASP A 670 23.25 24.70 5.53
C ASP A 670 24.30 24.18 4.52
N GLY A 671 23.98 23.18 3.70
CA GLY A 671 24.89 22.55 2.73
C GLY A 671 26.06 21.73 3.31
N LYS A 672 26.24 21.70 4.63
CA LYS A 672 27.33 20.98 5.33
C LYS A 672 26.95 19.55 5.76
N GLY A 673 26.24 18.82 4.90
CA GLY A 673 25.86 17.43 5.18
C GLY A 673 27.00 16.46 4.90
N ARG A 674 27.19 15.45 5.76
CA ARG A 674 28.12 14.33 5.57
C ARG A 674 27.36 13.01 5.52
N VAL A 675 27.84 12.08 4.69
CA VAL A 675 27.34 10.71 4.61
C VAL A 675 28.50 9.75 4.80
N ILE A 676 28.37 8.81 5.73
CA ILE A 676 29.39 7.79 5.98
C ILE A 676 28.86 6.43 5.54
N ILE A 677 29.55 5.77 4.62
CA ILE A 677 29.17 4.46 4.10
C ILE A 677 30.14 3.40 4.60
N GLN A 678 29.70 2.54 5.52
CA GLN A 678 30.51 1.43 6.02
C GLN A 678 30.43 0.22 5.08
N THR A 679 31.57 -0.33 4.68
CA THR A 679 31.67 -1.52 3.83
C THR A 679 32.97 -2.28 4.01
N HIS A 680 32.98 -3.58 3.74
CA HIS A 680 34.20 -4.39 3.66
C HIS A 680 34.88 -4.31 2.29
N LYS A 681 34.22 -3.69 1.29
CA LYS A 681 34.64 -3.59 -0.11
C LYS A 681 34.50 -2.16 -0.63
N ALA A 682 35.25 -1.21 -0.04
CA ALA A 682 35.20 0.21 -0.43
C ALA A 682 35.53 0.48 -1.91
N SER A 683 36.29 -0.42 -2.56
CA SER A 683 36.62 -0.34 -3.99
C SER A 683 35.52 -0.86 -4.92
N HIS A 684 34.36 -1.26 -4.41
CA HIS A 684 33.26 -1.74 -5.24
C HIS A 684 32.77 -0.63 -6.19
N PRO A 685 32.61 -0.88 -7.51
CA PRO A 685 32.27 0.18 -8.48
C PRO A 685 30.99 0.95 -8.14
N ILE A 686 29.96 0.26 -7.65
CA ILE A 686 28.67 0.88 -7.25
C ILE A 686 28.86 1.96 -6.17
N ILE A 687 29.81 1.77 -5.25
CA ILE A 687 30.08 2.76 -4.19
C ILE A 687 30.71 4.01 -4.79
N GLN A 688 31.61 3.85 -5.78
CA GLN A 688 32.23 4.98 -6.47
C GLN A 688 31.20 5.81 -7.26
N TYR A 689 30.26 5.15 -7.95
CA TYR A 689 29.19 5.86 -8.64
C TYR A 689 28.28 6.65 -7.68
N VAL A 690 27.99 6.11 -6.50
CA VAL A 690 27.23 6.83 -5.46
C VAL A 690 28.02 8.03 -4.93
N VAL A 691 29.31 7.85 -4.62
CA VAL A 691 30.17 8.95 -4.13
C VAL A 691 30.23 10.11 -5.11
N GLN A 692 30.21 9.82 -6.41
CA GLN A 692 30.27 10.82 -7.48
C GLN A 692 28.89 11.32 -7.94
N HIS A 693 27.79 10.76 -7.41
CA HIS A 693 26.43 10.99 -7.90
C HIS A 693 26.27 10.74 -9.41
N ASP A 694 27.06 9.82 -9.97
CA ASP A 694 27.15 9.58 -11.42
C ASP A 694 26.16 8.51 -11.89
N LEU A 695 24.89 8.89 -11.95
CA LEU A 695 23.82 8.04 -12.49
C LEU A 695 24.08 7.65 -13.95
N LYS A 696 24.70 8.53 -14.75
CA LYS A 696 24.88 8.30 -16.19
C LYS A 696 25.86 7.17 -16.44
N SER A 697 27.03 7.21 -15.80
CA SER A 697 28.02 6.14 -15.91
C SER A 697 27.54 4.86 -15.24
N TYR A 698 26.83 4.96 -14.10
CA TYR A 698 26.18 3.80 -13.48
C TYR A 698 25.18 3.12 -14.44
N PHE A 699 24.31 3.90 -15.08
CA PHE A 699 23.34 3.37 -16.04
C PHE A 699 24.03 2.64 -17.20
N GLN A 700 25.11 3.20 -17.76
CA GLN A 700 25.87 2.54 -18.83
C GLN A 700 26.50 1.21 -18.36
N PHE A 701 27.09 1.21 -17.15
CA PHE A 701 27.67 0.02 -16.54
C PHE A 701 26.61 -1.09 -16.33
N GLU A 702 25.48 -0.74 -15.73
CA GLU A 702 24.39 -1.67 -15.46
C GLU A 702 23.78 -2.20 -16.77
N MET A 703 23.57 -1.34 -17.76
CA MET A 703 23.02 -1.72 -19.07
C MET A 703 23.92 -2.72 -19.80
N ALA A 704 25.24 -2.52 -19.79
CA ALA A 704 26.19 -3.46 -20.39
C ALA A 704 26.10 -4.84 -19.72
N TYR A 705 26.05 -4.88 -18.38
CA TYR A 705 25.91 -6.11 -17.62
C TYR A 705 24.59 -6.82 -17.93
N ARG A 706 23.46 -6.09 -17.91
CA ARG A 706 22.14 -6.68 -18.20
C ARG A 706 22.02 -7.16 -19.64
N GLN A 707 22.64 -6.48 -20.60
CA GLN A 707 22.66 -6.93 -21.99
C GLN A 707 23.43 -8.24 -22.13
N GLN A 708 24.62 -8.33 -21.52
CA GLN A 708 25.48 -9.52 -21.59
C GLN A 708 24.76 -10.79 -21.08
N PHE A 709 24.01 -10.68 -19.98
CA PHE A 709 23.31 -11.81 -19.37
C PHE A 709 21.83 -11.93 -19.78
N ALA A 710 21.39 -11.14 -20.76
CA ALA A 710 20.01 -11.07 -21.23
C ALA A 710 19.01 -10.90 -20.06
N TYR A 711 19.20 -9.86 -19.24
CA TYR A 711 18.27 -9.42 -18.21
C TYR A 711 17.45 -8.20 -18.66
N PRO A 712 16.29 -7.93 -18.04
CA PRO A 712 15.50 -6.72 -18.28
C PRO A 712 16.35 -5.45 -18.16
N PRO A 713 16.29 -4.53 -19.13
CA PRO A 713 15.21 -4.38 -20.10
C PRO A 713 15.48 -5.00 -21.49
N PHE A 714 16.46 -5.89 -21.63
CA PHE A 714 16.81 -6.57 -22.89
C PHE A 714 16.09 -7.89 -23.13
N SER A 715 15.41 -8.39 -22.10
CA SER A 715 14.58 -9.59 -22.13
C SER A 715 13.35 -9.37 -21.25
N LYS A 716 12.34 -10.22 -21.45
CA LYS A 716 11.21 -10.36 -20.53
C LYS A 716 11.43 -11.59 -19.66
N LEU A 717 11.13 -11.45 -18.37
CA LEU A 717 11.27 -12.55 -17.41
C LEU A 717 9.89 -13.05 -17.00
N ILE A 718 9.72 -14.37 -16.96
CA ILE A 718 8.54 -15.01 -16.39
C ILE A 718 9.01 -16.10 -15.43
N LYS A 719 8.66 -15.97 -14.15
CA LYS A 719 8.88 -17.01 -13.15
C LYS A 719 7.64 -17.90 -13.10
N VAL A 720 7.81 -19.20 -13.21
CA VAL A 720 6.74 -20.18 -12.99
C VAL A 720 7.05 -20.90 -11.68
N VAL A 721 6.09 -20.90 -10.76
CA VAL A 721 6.21 -21.47 -9.42
C VAL A 721 5.26 -22.65 -9.28
N PHE A 722 5.80 -23.77 -8.81
CA PHE A 722 5.10 -25.04 -8.64
C PHE A 722 5.02 -25.35 -7.15
N LYS A 723 3.81 -25.51 -6.60
CA LYS A 723 3.58 -25.81 -5.18
C LYS A 723 2.78 -27.09 -5.01
N HIS A 724 3.28 -28.02 -4.20
CA HIS A 724 2.56 -29.25 -3.86
C HIS A 724 2.94 -29.74 -2.46
N LYS A 725 2.04 -30.47 -1.77
CA LYS A 725 2.32 -31.05 -0.43
C LYS A 725 3.39 -32.16 -0.43
N ASP A 726 3.69 -32.69 -1.60
CA ASP A 726 4.64 -33.77 -1.86
C ASP A 726 5.72 -33.24 -2.82
N GLN A 727 6.98 -33.29 -2.37
CA GLN A 727 8.16 -32.79 -3.07
C GLN A 727 8.37 -33.47 -4.43
N LYS A 728 8.09 -34.78 -4.52
CA LYS A 728 8.26 -35.51 -5.78
C LYS A 728 7.30 -35.00 -6.84
N LYS A 729 6.06 -34.69 -6.45
CA LYS A 729 5.03 -34.17 -7.36
C LYS A 729 5.28 -32.73 -7.80
N SER A 730 5.79 -31.86 -6.92
CA SER A 730 6.20 -30.51 -7.32
C SER A 730 7.35 -30.54 -8.31
N GLY A 731 8.37 -31.38 -8.06
CA GLY A 731 9.49 -31.57 -8.98
C GLY A 731 9.04 -32.17 -10.31
N GLN A 732 8.33 -33.30 -10.28
CA GLN A 732 7.79 -33.96 -11.49
C GLN A 732 6.95 -33.00 -12.34
N GLY A 733 6.05 -32.23 -11.72
CA GLY A 733 5.25 -31.24 -12.42
C GLY A 733 6.10 -30.16 -13.08
N ALA A 734 7.15 -29.67 -12.40
CA ALA A 734 8.04 -28.66 -12.94
C ALA A 734 8.91 -29.17 -14.10
N PHE A 735 9.46 -30.39 -13.98
CA PHE A 735 10.24 -31.04 -15.06
C PHE A 735 9.37 -31.34 -16.28
N LEU A 736 8.19 -31.93 -16.09
CA LEU A 736 7.26 -32.20 -17.17
C LEU A 736 6.80 -30.91 -17.88
N PHE A 737 6.58 -29.83 -17.12
CA PHE A 737 6.25 -28.52 -17.69
C PHE A 737 7.38 -27.99 -18.57
N ALA A 738 8.62 -28.02 -18.08
CA ALA A 738 9.78 -27.52 -18.80
C ALA A 738 10.04 -28.33 -20.09
N GLU A 739 9.93 -29.66 -20.02
CA GLU A 739 10.09 -30.56 -21.17
C GLU A 739 9.08 -30.22 -22.28
N ARG A 740 7.78 -30.12 -21.94
CA ARG A 740 6.73 -29.78 -22.91
C ARG A 740 6.88 -28.38 -23.48
N LEU A 741 7.34 -27.43 -22.67
CA LEU A 741 7.59 -26.06 -23.10
C LEU A 741 8.75 -25.99 -24.10
N LEU A 742 9.87 -26.65 -23.80
CA LEU A 742 11.06 -26.68 -24.65
C LEU A 742 10.84 -27.49 -25.93
N ALA A 743 9.98 -28.51 -25.91
CA ALA A 743 9.59 -29.24 -27.12
C ALA A 743 8.93 -28.33 -28.17
N GLN A 744 8.19 -27.30 -27.73
CA GLN A 744 7.56 -26.33 -28.63
C GLN A 744 8.43 -25.10 -28.89
N PHE A 745 9.25 -24.72 -27.92
CA PHE A 745 10.14 -23.56 -28.02
C PHE A 745 11.60 -23.97 -27.70
N PRO A 746 12.30 -24.66 -28.61
CA PRO A 746 13.65 -25.18 -28.35
C PRO A 746 14.68 -24.09 -28.07
N GLU A 747 14.48 -22.89 -28.62
CA GLU A 747 15.39 -21.75 -28.44
C GLU A 747 15.12 -20.95 -27.15
N LEU A 748 14.08 -21.30 -26.38
CA LEU A 748 13.71 -20.57 -25.17
C LEU A 748 14.78 -20.78 -24.09
N LYS A 749 15.32 -19.67 -23.57
CA LYS A 749 16.27 -19.71 -22.46
C LYS A 749 15.53 -19.97 -21.14
N VAL A 750 15.81 -21.11 -20.54
CA VAL A 750 15.17 -21.58 -19.30
C VAL A 750 16.25 -21.81 -18.23
N LEU A 751 16.03 -21.30 -17.02
CA LEU A 751 16.84 -21.60 -15.83
C LEU A 751 15.98 -22.39 -14.84
N GLY A 752 16.51 -23.50 -14.35
CA GLY A 752 15.72 -24.51 -13.64
C GLY A 752 15.09 -25.53 -14.61
N PRO A 753 14.15 -26.38 -14.16
CA PRO A 753 13.49 -26.35 -12.84
C PRO A 753 14.46 -26.61 -11.69
N ALA A 754 14.31 -25.84 -10.60
CA ALA A 754 15.09 -26.04 -9.38
C ALA A 754 14.21 -25.81 -8.15
N GLU A 755 14.65 -26.28 -6.99
CA GLU A 755 14.02 -25.91 -5.72
C GLU A 755 14.16 -24.41 -5.49
N ALA A 756 13.11 -23.79 -4.97
CA ALA A 756 13.16 -22.37 -4.63
C ALA A 756 14.17 -22.12 -3.51
N LEU A 757 14.66 -20.87 -3.37
CA LEU A 757 15.53 -20.48 -2.26
C LEU A 757 14.94 -20.85 -0.88
N VAL A 758 13.60 -20.83 -0.78
CA VAL A 758 12.86 -21.42 0.35
C VAL A 758 12.10 -22.65 -0.18
N PRO A 759 12.64 -23.87 -0.01
CA PRO A 759 12.13 -25.06 -0.69
C PRO A 759 10.78 -25.55 -0.16
N ARG A 760 10.35 -25.09 1.03
CA ARG A 760 9.06 -25.45 1.61
C ARG A 760 8.39 -24.28 2.34
N VAL A 761 7.13 -24.00 1.98
CA VAL A 761 6.29 -22.94 2.56
C VAL A 761 4.88 -23.49 2.84
N ARG A 762 4.36 -23.33 4.05
CA ARG A 762 3.01 -23.77 4.46
C ARG A 762 2.70 -25.24 4.10
N ASN A 763 3.64 -26.14 4.39
CA ASN A 763 3.60 -27.57 4.05
C ASN A 763 3.52 -27.87 2.54
N GLN A 764 3.88 -26.91 1.69
CA GLN A 764 4.01 -27.11 0.25
C GLN A 764 5.48 -26.96 -0.14
N TYR A 765 6.00 -27.94 -0.85
CA TYR A 765 7.30 -27.89 -1.51
C TYR A 765 7.20 -27.01 -2.75
N VAL A 766 8.22 -26.16 -2.95
CA VAL A 766 8.22 -25.09 -3.95
C VAL A 766 9.36 -25.33 -4.93
N PHE A 767 8.99 -25.51 -6.20
CA PHE A 767 9.92 -25.51 -7.33
C PHE A 767 9.69 -24.25 -8.17
N GLU A 768 10.76 -23.74 -8.77
CA GLU A 768 10.72 -22.56 -9.63
C GLU A 768 11.38 -22.84 -10.98
N LEU A 769 10.85 -22.19 -12.01
CA LEU A 769 11.37 -22.17 -13.38
C LEU A 769 11.43 -20.72 -13.84
N MET A 770 12.58 -20.27 -14.34
CA MET A 770 12.75 -18.91 -14.85
C MET A 770 12.90 -18.93 -16.36
N LEU A 771 12.00 -18.22 -17.05
CA LEU A 771 12.02 -18.07 -18.50
C LEU A 771 12.61 -16.70 -18.86
N LYS A 772 13.57 -16.67 -19.78
CA LYS A 772 14.11 -15.44 -20.39
C LYS A 772 13.66 -15.36 -21.84
N LEU A 773 12.73 -14.45 -22.12
CA LEU A 773 12.13 -14.27 -23.44
C LEU A 773 12.77 -13.08 -24.17
N PRO A 774 12.97 -13.16 -25.50
CA PRO A 774 13.35 -12.00 -26.31
C PRO A 774 12.23 -10.94 -26.32
N LEU A 775 12.57 -9.71 -26.71
CA LEU A 775 11.62 -8.58 -26.80
C LEU A 775 10.77 -8.60 -28.07
N ASP A 776 10.33 -9.78 -28.51
CA ASP A 776 9.39 -9.95 -29.61
C ASP A 776 7.99 -10.17 -29.01
N ASN A 777 7.07 -9.23 -29.25
CA ASN A 777 5.71 -9.29 -28.70
C ASN A 777 4.90 -10.50 -29.20
N GLY A 778 5.11 -10.92 -30.45
CA GLY A 778 4.44 -12.10 -31.02
C GLY A 778 4.95 -13.39 -30.40
N TYR A 779 6.27 -13.51 -30.24
CA TYR A 779 6.89 -14.64 -29.56
C TYR A 779 6.49 -14.72 -28.09
N VAL A 780 6.58 -13.60 -27.36
CA VAL A 780 6.16 -13.51 -25.95
C VAL A 780 4.70 -13.89 -25.78
N ARG A 781 3.80 -13.41 -26.65
CA ARG A 781 2.38 -13.80 -26.62
C ARG A 781 2.19 -15.29 -26.86
N SER A 782 2.91 -15.87 -27.82
CA SER A 782 2.83 -17.30 -28.13
C SER A 782 3.28 -18.16 -26.95
N VAL A 783 4.40 -17.80 -26.31
CA VAL A 783 4.88 -18.48 -25.09
C VAL A 783 3.87 -18.33 -23.96
N LYS A 784 3.36 -17.12 -23.69
CA LYS A 784 2.34 -16.87 -22.64
C LYS A 784 1.08 -17.72 -22.84
N ASN A 785 0.57 -17.79 -24.08
CA ASN A 785 -0.56 -18.64 -24.42
C ASN A 785 -0.27 -20.11 -24.13
N GLN A 786 0.93 -20.58 -24.50
CA GLN A 786 1.33 -21.95 -24.23
C GLN A 786 1.49 -22.23 -22.73
N LEU A 787 2.02 -21.29 -21.93
CA LEU A 787 2.10 -21.43 -20.49
C LEU A 787 0.70 -21.64 -19.88
N ALA A 788 -0.28 -20.83 -20.30
CA ALA A 788 -1.66 -20.97 -19.83
C ALA A 788 -2.25 -22.36 -20.20
N LEU A 789 -2.01 -22.85 -21.42
CA LEU A 789 -2.46 -24.18 -21.85
C LEU A 789 -1.76 -25.31 -21.07
N LEU A 790 -0.45 -25.19 -20.82
CA LEU A 790 0.31 -26.19 -20.07
C LEU A 790 -0.16 -26.30 -18.62
N VAL A 791 -0.47 -25.18 -17.97
CA VAL A 791 -1.07 -25.18 -16.61
C VAL A 791 -2.36 -25.99 -16.60
N LEU A 792 -3.25 -25.78 -17.57
CA LEU A 792 -4.50 -26.55 -17.69
C LEU A 792 -4.25 -28.03 -18.00
N SER A 793 -3.24 -28.34 -18.82
CA SER A 793 -2.87 -29.72 -19.16
C SER A 793 -2.35 -30.49 -17.95
N LEU A 794 -1.50 -29.86 -17.12
CA LEU A 794 -0.94 -30.48 -15.91
C LEU A 794 -2.01 -30.76 -14.87
N ALA A 795 -3.03 -29.91 -14.75
CA ALA A 795 -4.14 -30.15 -13.84
C ALA A 795 -4.94 -31.42 -14.21
N LYS A 796 -4.89 -31.86 -15.47
CA LYS A 796 -5.53 -33.10 -15.97
C LYS A 796 -4.63 -34.34 -15.85
N GLU A 797 -3.33 -34.16 -15.60
CA GLU A 797 -2.39 -35.28 -15.47
C GLU A 797 -2.64 -36.10 -14.21
N LYS A 798 -2.58 -37.43 -14.36
CA LYS A 798 -2.87 -38.35 -13.26
C LYS A 798 -1.82 -38.15 -12.14
N GLY A 799 -2.31 -37.80 -10.95
CA GLY A 799 -1.46 -37.59 -9.77
C GLY A 799 -0.98 -36.15 -9.55
N LEU A 800 -1.18 -35.25 -10.53
CA LEU A 800 -0.80 -33.83 -10.47
C LEU A 800 -1.99 -32.86 -10.35
N SER A 801 -3.23 -33.35 -10.22
CA SER A 801 -4.42 -32.50 -10.11
C SER A 801 -4.41 -31.53 -8.91
N ALA A 802 -3.65 -31.83 -7.85
CA ALA A 802 -3.48 -30.95 -6.69
C ALA A 802 -2.24 -30.02 -6.79
N LEU A 803 -1.49 -30.08 -7.89
CA LEU A 803 -0.34 -29.22 -8.15
C LEU A 803 -0.82 -27.80 -8.45
N GLN A 804 -0.33 -26.84 -7.68
CA GLN A 804 -0.60 -25.45 -7.93
C GLN A 804 0.53 -24.86 -8.78
N VAL A 805 0.19 -24.24 -9.90
CA VAL A 805 1.14 -23.62 -10.82
C VAL A 805 0.75 -22.17 -10.99
N PHE A 806 1.70 -21.26 -10.77
CA PHE A 806 1.46 -19.82 -10.89
C PHE A 806 2.59 -19.16 -11.68
N ALA A 807 2.26 -18.16 -12.48
CA ALA A 807 3.23 -17.29 -13.12
C ALA A 807 3.41 -15.98 -12.35
N ASP A 808 4.64 -15.46 -12.35
CA ASP A 808 5.00 -14.11 -11.97
C ASP A 808 5.75 -13.47 -13.14
N VAL A 809 5.04 -12.62 -13.87
CA VAL A 809 5.54 -11.92 -15.05
C VAL A 809 6.26 -10.65 -14.60
N ASP A 810 7.44 -10.40 -15.15
CA ASP A 810 8.34 -9.32 -14.73
C ASP A 810 8.56 -9.37 -13.20
N PRO A 811 9.14 -10.48 -12.67
CA PRO A 811 9.43 -10.62 -11.25
C PRO A 811 10.41 -9.56 -10.76
N PHE A 812 10.26 -9.15 -9.51
CA PHE A 812 10.93 -8.02 -8.87
C PHE A 812 11.43 -8.38 -7.48
#